data_AF-A0A9D5QGQ4-F1
#
_entry.id   AF-A0A9D5QGQ4-F1
#
_cell.length_a   1.000
_cell.length_b   1.000
_cell.length_c   1.000
_cell.angle_alpha   90.00
_cell.angle_beta   90.00
_cell.angle_gamma   90.00
#
_symmetry.space_group_name_H-M   'P 1'
#
loop_
_entity.id
_entity.type
_entity.pdbx_description
1 polymer ?
#
loop_
_entity_poly.entity_id
_entity_poly.type
_entity_poly.pdbx_seq_one_letter_code
_entity_poly.pdbx_strand_id
1 'polypeptide(L)'
;MLKGLHYHHLLHMQPSMISIPTLRTYKLPLFVLLCFCFATAILGDSTAEALLLAHFGADMVPKMYLVNSLFLFLFSVFAMTVIDRVDRGSFFLFLVLGHGTILLAVWLAVTAGAAVLFIPLFSYAYVSKILLFLMFWTLANDLIDSRRAGTEFPFIAAGGTLGAISVSFAIPSLLKIISAQSLLPVWCVLSFVLAAIFLPVRKSFGSHFRSRSDREKHTARTLKSLVDDLRLVRREPLLWNMSVLYFLLFFILLNQHYEFYAAIKDRYAHADSLAAFLGYFNGASMGVTFVLQLTLAGFVLRKIGSTRSMFLLPAALCLVFGTLAVAGFSGAGGDLRGEILFWGIVAGVGVRIAFFDSFFSPNFQVFFSSLPQEIRGRGKLSIEGAIKPLAIAATSIWLMAIVPRMGPGFNMAVLFALAVVMIVQTFRLRHKYTESLTHYLSGVHARTLSRFMDTLQVGNQDNILTALSELLEKESHDIKSFIVEILADLNTAESLDILRRFLPRADNRTRSMITVALGKLKNQELKPVFSELLQDKDSRVVADAVVSLAQLEDIEVNEGLLAFLRHPNRRVKANTVIALWPVTDEIRRAELLMVLRDMLGGLDCLDRAAALYAIGELGAADIGQQMLEVFYAGSREHIVKDRHIWRQFLAALAKYPSTRSIEMLLGLAETTYAKRRMDIAASIGAALGNGYSQDAFLDMLENENDLRRHVLMRALFVSGAPLERDGERRLEKLAGREYRAARAAWDMYGTLAPRKADSRIELLMNAVREQSIDESVQCLIYMAALLDKTGQIRKVVGRIHHENRHVRARALEVLDNAGAMRINRWVTELLDHGHGSGKTRRAAAGQKLTDTGPVVASCAKSAYPWVRMCAEYVVMRG
;
A
#
# COMPACT_ATOMS: atom_id res chain seq x y z
N MET A 1 25.76 -37.93 -6.97
CA MET A 1 26.75 -37.06 -6.30
C MET A 1 26.09 -36.42 -5.07
N LEU A 2 26.08 -37.17 -3.97
CA LEU A 2 25.82 -36.66 -2.63
C LEU A 2 27.15 -36.11 -2.10
N LYS A 3 27.16 -34.86 -1.62
CA LYS A 3 27.99 -34.42 -0.50
C LYS A 3 27.57 -33.00 -0.12
N GLY A 4 27.11 -32.88 1.12
CA GLY A 4 26.81 -31.61 1.74
C GLY A 4 28.07 -30.77 1.96
N LEU A 5 27.83 -29.49 2.20
CA LEU A 5 28.73 -28.60 2.92
C LEU A 5 27.90 -27.39 3.37
N HIS A 6 28.05 -27.09 4.66
CA HIS A 6 27.74 -25.83 5.34
C HIS A 6 26.32 -25.58 5.87
N TYR A 7 25.89 -26.42 6.81
CA TYR A 7 24.87 -26.09 7.82
C TYR A 7 25.44 -25.86 9.24
N HIS A 8 26.75 -25.63 9.40
CA HIS A 8 27.39 -25.60 10.72
C HIS A 8 28.08 -24.29 11.14
N HIS A 9 27.95 -23.19 10.40
CA HIS A 9 28.66 -21.93 10.72
C HIS A 9 27.80 -20.76 11.26
N LEU A 10 26.51 -20.98 11.60
CA LEU A 10 25.60 -19.92 12.07
C LEU A 10 25.12 -20.05 13.52
N LEU A 11 25.78 -20.88 14.35
CA LEU A 11 25.43 -21.05 15.77
C LEU A 11 26.44 -20.43 16.77
N HIS A 12 27.49 -19.74 16.31
CA HIS A 12 28.43 -19.03 17.19
C HIS A 12 28.76 -17.60 16.73
N MET A 13 27.72 -16.86 16.31
CA MET A 13 27.74 -15.41 16.44
C MET A 13 26.51 -14.97 17.22
N GLN A 14 26.55 -15.23 18.53
CA GLN A 14 25.93 -14.27 19.44
C GLN A 14 26.57 -12.92 19.11
N PRO A 15 25.80 -11.90 18.70
CA PRO A 15 26.27 -10.55 18.91
C PRO A 15 26.52 -10.50 20.42
N SER A 16 27.75 -10.21 20.82
CA SER A 16 28.03 -9.80 22.17
C SER A 16 26.99 -8.74 22.50
N MET A 17 25.99 -9.14 23.29
CA MET A 17 25.11 -8.23 23.98
C MET A 17 26.06 -7.47 24.89
N ILE A 18 26.59 -6.36 24.38
CA ILE A 18 26.86 -5.20 25.21
C ILE A 18 25.47 -4.82 25.71
N SER A 19 25.07 -5.48 26.80
CA SER A 19 24.02 -5.02 27.67
C SER A 19 24.45 -3.66 28.15
N ILE A 20 24.11 -2.61 27.41
CA ILE A 20 24.11 -1.24 27.92
C ILE A 20 22.97 -1.23 28.96
N PRO A 21 23.24 -1.23 30.27
CA PRO A 21 22.21 -1.45 31.29
C PRO A 21 21.30 -0.24 31.52
N THR A 22 21.35 0.79 30.66
CA THR A 22 20.77 2.11 30.95
C THR A 22 19.51 2.48 30.14
N LEU A 23 19.03 1.64 29.22
CA LEU A 23 17.90 1.98 28.34
C LEU A 23 16.50 1.58 28.85
N ARG A 24 16.34 1.11 30.11
CA ARG A 24 15.01 0.91 30.72
C ARG A 24 14.49 2.14 31.48
N THR A 25 15.33 3.15 31.71
CA THR A 25 15.05 4.24 32.68
C THR A 25 14.58 5.56 32.08
N TYR A 26 14.53 5.76 30.74
CA TYR A 26 14.09 7.04 30.15
C TYR A 26 12.58 7.19 29.97
N LYS A 27 11.81 6.10 29.92
CA LYS A 27 10.36 6.14 29.63
C LYS A 27 9.57 6.96 30.65
N LEU A 28 9.81 6.68 31.93
CA LEU A 28 9.14 7.38 33.03
C LEU A 28 9.59 8.86 33.11
N PRO A 29 10.89 9.20 33.02
CA PRO A 29 11.31 10.60 32.91
C PRO A 29 10.70 11.34 31.72
N LEU A 30 10.64 10.74 30.52
CA LEU A 30 10.00 11.37 29.35
C LEU A 30 8.49 11.51 29.51
N PHE A 31 7.83 10.54 30.14
CA PHE A 31 6.41 10.62 30.50
C PHE A 31 6.14 11.81 31.43
N VAL A 32 6.91 11.94 32.52
CA VAL A 32 6.78 13.04 33.48
C VAL A 32 7.14 14.37 32.81
N LEU A 33 8.21 14.41 32.02
CA LEU A 33 8.60 15.61 31.29
C LEU A 33 7.50 16.09 30.34
N LEU A 34 6.88 15.18 29.58
CA LEU A 34 5.79 15.53 28.67
C LEU A 34 4.53 15.97 29.42
N CYS A 35 4.24 15.34 30.56
CA CYS A 35 3.15 15.75 31.45
C CYS A 35 3.29 17.23 31.83
N PHE A 36 4.47 17.65 32.28
CA PHE A 36 4.73 19.04 32.63
C PHE A 36 4.82 19.98 31.40
N CYS A 37 5.29 19.49 30.24
CA CYS A 37 5.24 20.27 29.00
C CYS A 37 3.78 20.61 28.62
N PHE A 38 2.88 19.63 28.62
CA PHE A 38 1.46 19.85 28.35
C PHE A 38 0.81 20.71 29.44
N ALA A 39 1.10 20.46 30.72
CA ALA A 39 0.54 21.26 31.80
C ALA A 39 0.93 22.74 31.67
N THR A 40 2.20 23.02 31.35
CA THR A 40 2.71 24.38 31.10
C THR A 40 2.02 25.02 29.89
N ALA A 41 1.92 24.29 28.77
CA ALA A 41 1.32 24.80 27.55
C ALA A 41 -0.19 25.10 27.69
N ILE A 42 -0.96 24.17 28.27
CA ILE A 42 -2.42 24.29 28.40
C ILE A 42 -2.81 25.35 29.44
N LEU A 43 -2.04 25.47 30.53
CA LEU A 43 -2.21 26.56 31.49
C LEU A 43 -1.96 27.91 30.81
N GLY A 44 -0.89 28.00 30.00
CA GLY A 44 -0.54 29.18 29.25
C GLY A 44 -1.60 29.61 28.25
N ASP A 45 -2.08 28.67 27.42
CA ASP A 45 -3.19 28.91 26.50
C ASP A 45 -4.42 29.42 27.25
N SER A 46 -4.89 28.68 28.26
CA SER A 46 -6.11 29.03 29.00
C SER A 46 -6.00 30.40 29.70
N THR A 47 -4.82 30.71 30.24
CA THR A 47 -4.55 32.00 30.91
C THR A 47 -4.49 33.14 29.90
N ALA A 48 -3.75 32.99 28.81
CA ALA A 48 -3.59 34.04 27.80
C ALA A 48 -4.89 34.29 27.02
N GLU A 49 -5.65 33.24 26.71
CA GLU A 49 -6.97 33.31 26.09
C GLU A 49 -7.96 34.06 27.01
N ALA A 50 -7.99 33.71 28.29
CA ALA A 50 -8.90 34.35 29.23
C ALA A 50 -8.59 35.83 29.46
N LEU A 51 -7.31 36.18 29.62
CA LEU A 51 -6.88 37.56 29.82
C LEU A 51 -7.13 38.42 28.56
N LEU A 52 -6.85 37.89 27.36
CA LEU A 52 -7.12 38.60 26.11
C LEU A 52 -8.63 38.85 25.93
N LEU A 53 -9.44 37.80 26.02
CA LEU A 53 -10.89 37.90 25.79
C LEU A 53 -11.57 38.80 26.83
N ALA A 54 -11.15 38.72 28.10
CA ALA A 54 -11.70 39.57 29.14
C ALA A 54 -11.47 41.06 28.87
N HIS A 55 -10.28 41.46 28.41
CA HIS A 55 -9.89 42.87 28.30
C HIS A 55 -10.10 43.49 26.92
N PHE A 56 -9.93 42.71 25.84
CA PHE A 56 -9.91 43.26 24.47
C PHE A 56 -11.00 42.70 23.55
N GLY A 57 -11.82 41.76 24.02
CA GLY A 57 -12.91 41.18 23.23
C GLY A 57 -12.46 40.13 22.21
N ALA A 58 -13.45 39.48 21.57
CA ALA A 58 -13.20 38.40 20.62
C ALA A 58 -12.66 38.91 19.26
N ASP A 59 -12.93 40.16 18.88
CA ASP A 59 -12.49 40.78 17.61
C ASP A 59 -10.97 40.93 17.49
N MET A 60 -10.25 40.86 18.61
CA MET A 60 -8.78 40.81 18.59
C MET A 60 -8.22 39.45 18.18
N VAL A 61 -8.99 38.36 18.32
CA VAL A 61 -8.51 37.00 18.02
C VAL A 61 -8.11 36.86 16.54
N PRO A 62 -8.91 37.27 15.54
CA PRO A 62 -8.51 37.19 14.13
C PRO A 62 -7.21 37.95 13.81
N LYS A 63 -7.00 39.10 14.46
CA LYS A 63 -5.76 39.90 14.33
C LYS A 63 -4.57 39.12 14.89
N MET A 64 -4.75 38.46 16.03
CA MET A 64 -3.71 37.61 16.62
C MET A 64 -3.43 36.33 15.84
N TYR A 65 -4.45 35.74 15.20
CA TYR A 65 -4.22 34.63 14.27
C TYR A 65 -3.33 35.05 13.10
N LEU A 66 -3.48 36.26 12.57
CA LEU A 66 -2.64 36.76 11.48
C LEU A 66 -1.18 36.89 11.96
N VAL A 67 -0.98 37.44 13.16
CA VAL A 67 0.34 37.53 13.81
C VAL A 67 0.95 36.14 14.03
N ASN A 68 0.15 35.18 14.54
CA ASN A 68 0.56 33.79 14.74
C ASN A 68 0.94 33.09 13.43
N SER A 69 0.27 33.41 12.32
CA SER A 69 0.62 32.86 11.00
C SER A 69 2.02 33.29 10.55
N LEU A 70 2.35 34.57 10.75
CA LEU A 70 3.67 35.11 10.44
C LEU A 70 4.73 34.48 11.33
N PHE A 71 4.49 34.40 12.64
CA PHE A 71 5.42 33.74 13.56
C PHE A 71 5.63 32.27 13.21
N LEU A 72 4.56 31.53 12.88
CA LEU A 72 4.68 30.11 12.52
C LEU A 72 5.48 29.92 11.24
N PHE A 73 5.27 30.77 10.24
CA PHE A 73 6.05 30.77 9.00
C PHE A 73 7.53 31.06 9.28
N LEU A 74 7.85 32.17 9.97
CA LEU A 74 9.22 32.55 10.31
C LEU A 74 9.92 31.50 11.18
N PHE A 75 9.19 30.96 12.15
CA PHE A 75 9.69 29.89 13.02
C PHE A 75 10.02 28.63 12.22
N SER A 76 9.20 28.23 11.26
CA SER A 76 9.49 27.06 10.43
C SER A 76 10.81 27.19 9.67
N VAL A 77 11.13 28.39 9.17
CA VAL A 77 12.41 28.69 8.50
C VAL A 77 13.57 28.67 9.50
N PHE A 78 13.37 29.29 10.66
CA PHE A 78 14.38 29.37 11.72
C PHE A 78 14.74 28.00 12.30
N ALA A 79 13.72 27.20 12.64
CA ALA A 79 13.83 25.86 13.21
C ALA A 79 14.72 24.94 12.35
N MET A 80 14.53 24.94 11.03
CA MET A 80 15.34 24.16 10.07
C MET A 80 16.82 24.55 10.05
N THR A 81 17.18 25.74 10.51
CA THR A 81 18.53 26.28 10.40
C THR A 81 19.33 26.08 11.70
N VAL A 82 18.64 26.08 12.85
CA VAL A 82 19.28 26.18 14.18
C VAL A 82 19.22 24.87 14.97
N ILE A 83 18.14 24.11 14.90
CA ILE A 83 17.92 22.91 15.76
C ILE A 83 18.98 21.83 15.52
N ASP A 84 19.53 21.77 14.31
CA ASP A 84 20.54 20.78 13.93
C ASP A 84 21.97 21.21 14.21
N ARG A 85 22.19 22.46 14.65
CA ARG A 85 23.53 23.03 14.87
C ARG A 85 23.88 23.20 16.34
N VAL A 86 22.91 23.11 17.23
CA VAL A 86 23.06 23.39 18.66
C VAL A 86 22.86 22.11 19.46
N ASP A 87 23.52 21.99 20.61
CA ASP A 87 23.22 20.95 21.58
C ASP A 87 21.75 21.06 22.02
N ARG A 88 20.95 20.09 21.60
CA ARG A 88 19.48 20.15 21.71
C ARG A 88 19.01 20.14 23.15
N GLY A 89 19.75 19.45 24.03
CA GLY A 89 19.48 19.42 25.46
C GLY A 89 19.72 20.78 26.12
N SER A 90 20.84 21.43 25.82
CA SER A 90 21.13 22.78 26.30
C SER A 90 20.12 23.78 25.78
N PHE A 91 19.80 23.71 24.48
CA PHE A 91 18.83 24.59 23.84
C PHE A 91 17.44 24.47 24.47
N PHE A 92 16.95 23.25 24.73
CA PHE A 92 15.68 23.04 25.43
C PHE A 92 15.69 23.66 26.83
N LEU A 93 16.77 23.48 27.61
CA LEU A 93 16.88 24.07 28.94
C LEU A 93 16.87 25.61 28.88
N PHE A 94 17.65 26.21 27.97
CA PHE A 94 17.65 27.67 27.78
C PHE A 94 16.28 28.19 27.36
N LEU A 95 15.58 27.45 26.49
CA LEU A 95 14.24 27.80 26.03
C LEU A 95 13.24 27.80 27.19
N VAL A 96 13.24 26.77 28.05
CA VAL A 96 12.31 26.67 29.18
C VAL A 96 12.64 27.70 30.27
N LEU A 97 13.92 27.91 30.58
CA LEU A 97 14.34 28.96 31.52
C LEU A 97 14.00 30.36 30.99
N GLY A 98 14.31 30.63 29.72
CA GLY A 98 13.94 31.85 29.02
C GLY A 98 12.43 32.07 29.07
N HIS A 99 11.65 31.02 28.81
CA HIS A 99 10.19 31.08 28.88
C HIS A 99 9.70 31.50 30.27
N GLY A 100 10.22 30.88 31.34
CA GLY A 100 9.90 31.26 32.72
C GLY A 100 10.30 32.71 33.05
N THR A 101 11.49 33.15 32.63
CA THR A 101 11.93 34.54 32.87
C THR A 101 11.09 35.58 32.15
N ILE A 102 10.67 35.30 30.91
CA ILE A 102 9.77 36.20 30.16
C ILE A 102 8.41 36.27 30.86
N LEU A 103 7.86 35.13 31.32
CA LEU A 103 6.59 35.12 32.06
C LEU A 103 6.68 35.89 33.37
N LEU A 104 7.81 35.81 34.09
CA LEU A 104 8.05 36.61 35.29
C LEU A 104 8.04 38.11 34.98
N ALA A 105 8.75 38.53 33.92
CA ALA A 105 8.79 39.92 33.49
C ALA A 105 7.40 40.43 33.06
N VAL A 106 6.66 39.62 32.29
CA VAL A 106 5.28 39.94 31.90
C VAL A 106 4.38 40.07 33.13
N TRP A 107 4.48 39.15 34.09
CA TRP A 107 3.70 39.22 35.33
C TRP A 107 3.98 40.51 36.10
N LEU A 108 5.25 40.87 36.32
CA LEU A 108 5.64 42.10 37.02
C LEU A 108 5.16 43.37 36.29
N ALA A 109 5.24 43.39 34.95
CA ALA A 109 4.76 44.52 34.18
C ALA A 109 3.23 44.64 34.20
N VAL A 110 2.53 43.50 34.14
CA VAL A 110 1.07 43.43 34.22
C VAL A 110 0.57 43.83 35.61
N THR A 111 1.24 43.45 36.70
CA THR A 111 0.90 43.94 38.05
C THR A 111 1.18 45.43 38.23
N ALA A 112 2.14 45.99 37.47
CA ALA A 112 2.36 47.44 37.38
C ALA A 112 1.34 48.18 36.48
N GLY A 113 0.30 47.50 35.98
CA GLY A 113 -0.80 48.11 35.22
C GLY A 113 -0.68 48.00 33.70
N ALA A 114 0.32 47.29 33.16
CA ALA A 114 0.52 47.15 31.71
C ALA A 114 -0.41 46.11 31.05
N ALA A 115 -1.73 46.29 31.13
CA ALA A 115 -2.73 45.37 30.57
C ALA A 115 -2.60 45.15 29.04
N VAL A 116 -1.97 46.08 28.31
CA VAL A 116 -1.65 45.95 26.87
C VAL A 116 -0.82 44.70 26.57
N LEU A 117 -0.05 44.20 27.55
CA LEU A 117 0.76 42.99 27.38
C LEU A 117 -0.06 41.71 27.17
N PHE A 118 -1.38 41.69 27.42
CA PHE A 118 -2.21 40.52 27.11
C PHE A 118 -2.30 40.22 25.61
N ILE A 119 -2.13 41.22 24.75
CA ILE A 119 -2.11 41.07 23.28
C ILE A 119 -0.91 40.24 22.82
N PRO A 120 0.35 40.65 23.06
CA PRO A 120 1.51 39.84 22.69
C PRO A 120 1.59 38.53 23.48
N LEU A 121 1.05 38.47 24.70
CA LEU A 121 1.03 37.25 25.52
C LEU A 121 0.24 36.11 24.86
N PHE A 122 -0.88 36.40 24.19
CA PHE A 122 -1.66 35.40 23.45
C PHE A 122 -0.84 34.76 22.31
N SER A 123 -0.18 35.60 21.52
CA SER A 123 0.66 35.10 20.42
C SER A 123 1.89 34.36 20.94
N TYR A 124 2.47 34.87 22.04
CA TYR A 124 3.58 34.23 22.73
C TYR A 124 3.22 32.84 23.26
N ALA A 125 2.07 32.67 23.93
CA ALA A 125 1.60 31.39 24.44
C ALA A 125 1.49 30.34 23.32
N TYR A 126 0.93 30.73 22.17
CA TYR A 126 0.80 29.88 20.99
C TYR A 126 2.18 29.44 20.46
N VAL A 127 3.10 30.39 20.29
CA VAL A 127 4.45 30.13 19.76
C VAL A 127 5.28 29.30 20.73
N SER A 128 5.27 29.63 22.03
CA SER A 128 6.01 28.90 23.07
C SER A 128 5.54 27.45 23.17
N LYS A 129 4.22 27.20 23.05
CA LYS A 129 3.66 25.84 23.02
C LYS A 129 4.21 25.01 21.86
N ILE A 130 4.21 25.57 20.64
CA ILE A 130 4.72 24.87 19.45
C ILE A 130 6.21 24.56 19.59
N LEU A 131 6.98 25.54 20.04
CA LEU A 131 8.41 25.40 20.33
C LEU A 131 8.69 24.28 21.34
N LEU A 132 7.95 24.28 22.45
CA LEU A 132 8.12 23.32 23.53
C LEU A 132 7.86 21.89 23.05
N PHE A 133 6.77 21.68 22.31
CA PHE A 133 6.46 20.36 21.76
C PHE A 133 7.43 19.92 20.68
N LEU A 134 7.84 20.81 19.77
CA LEU A 134 8.83 20.47 18.75
C LEU A 134 10.12 20.00 19.41
N MET A 135 10.63 20.75 20.39
CA MET A 135 11.88 20.41 21.06
C MET A 135 11.77 19.13 21.88
N PHE A 136 10.65 18.93 22.58
CA PHE A 136 10.40 17.67 23.29
C PHE A 136 10.45 16.47 22.34
N TRP A 137 9.72 16.53 21.21
CA TRP A 137 9.66 15.42 20.26
C TRP A 137 10.99 15.19 19.55
N THR A 138 11.77 16.24 19.29
CA THR A 138 13.15 16.10 18.80
C THR A 138 14.03 15.36 19.82
N LEU A 139 14.00 15.76 21.09
CA LEU A 139 14.76 15.08 22.16
C LEU A 139 14.33 13.62 22.36
N ALA A 140 13.01 13.34 22.29
CA ALA A 140 12.49 11.98 22.41
C ALA A 140 12.96 11.09 21.25
N ASN A 141 13.02 11.63 20.02
CA ASN A 141 13.56 10.91 18.86
C ASN A 141 15.06 10.62 18.99
N ASP A 142 15.83 11.45 19.69
CA ASP A 142 17.26 11.21 19.92
C ASP A 142 17.53 10.07 20.93
N LEU A 143 16.56 9.74 21.79
CA LEU A 143 16.66 8.67 22.78
C LEU A 143 16.04 7.35 22.33
N ILE A 144 15.04 7.39 21.44
CA ILE A 144 14.22 6.25 21.09
C ILE A 144 14.62 5.74 19.70
N ASP A 145 15.05 4.48 19.64
CA ASP A 145 15.29 3.81 18.38
C ASP A 145 13.98 3.73 17.57
N SER A 146 14.06 4.08 16.29
CA SER A 146 13.04 3.88 15.26
C SER A 146 12.29 2.54 15.34
N ARG A 147 12.95 1.46 15.78
CA ARG A 147 12.35 0.12 15.92
C ARG A 147 11.44 -0.02 17.13
N ARG A 148 11.64 0.77 18.18
CA ARG A 148 10.86 0.76 19.43
C ARG A 148 9.86 1.92 19.53
N ALA A 149 10.05 2.96 18.72
CA ALA A 149 9.18 4.12 18.60
C ALA A 149 7.68 3.79 18.63
N GLY A 150 7.25 2.78 17.87
CA GLY A 150 5.83 2.40 17.75
C GLY A 150 5.18 1.89 19.02
N THR A 151 5.93 1.34 19.97
CA THR A 151 5.39 0.84 21.25
C THR A 151 5.66 1.78 22.42
N GLU A 152 6.67 2.65 22.32
CA GLU A 152 7.10 3.49 23.44
C GLU A 152 6.52 4.91 23.38
N PHE A 153 6.32 5.47 22.19
CA PHE A 153 5.72 6.80 22.05
C PHE A 153 4.28 6.90 22.59
N PRO A 154 3.38 5.92 22.40
CA PRO A 154 2.03 6.01 22.97
C PRO A 154 2.03 6.12 24.49
N PHE A 155 2.91 5.39 25.18
CA PHE A 155 3.04 5.49 26.63
C PHE A 155 3.51 6.88 27.05
N ILE A 156 4.54 7.42 26.38
CA ILE A 156 5.07 8.76 26.68
C ILE A 156 4.00 9.83 26.40
N ALA A 157 3.29 9.74 25.28
CA ALA A 157 2.20 10.64 24.90
C ALA A 157 1.03 10.66 25.90
N ALA A 158 0.74 9.52 26.54
CA ALA A 158 -0.27 9.44 27.61
C ALA A 158 0.07 10.37 28.79
N GLY A 159 1.37 10.58 29.08
CA GLY A 159 1.82 11.53 30.10
C GLY A 159 1.41 12.96 29.76
N GLY A 160 1.55 13.38 28.50
CA GLY A 160 1.08 14.68 28.03
C GLY A 160 -0.42 14.88 28.21
N THR A 161 -1.21 13.86 27.86
CA THR A 161 -2.68 13.90 28.03
C THR A 161 -3.06 14.01 29.50
N LEU A 162 -2.39 13.26 30.39
CA LEU A 162 -2.60 13.34 31.83
C LEU A 162 -2.30 14.74 32.38
N GLY A 163 -1.19 15.36 31.94
CA GLY A 163 -0.82 16.72 32.33
C GLY A 163 -1.86 17.76 31.89
N ALA A 164 -2.34 17.64 30.64
CA ALA A 164 -3.40 18.50 30.11
C ALA A 164 -4.71 18.39 30.92
N ILE A 165 -5.17 17.18 31.21
CA ILE A 165 -6.38 16.93 32.01
C ILE A 165 -6.20 17.49 33.43
N SER A 166 -5.07 17.18 34.07
CA SER A 166 -4.80 17.57 35.45
C SER A 166 -4.81 19.09 35.63
N VAL A 167 -4.10 19.83 34.74
CA VAL A 167 -4.05 21.29 34.84
C VAL A 167 -5.39 21.94 34.49
N SER A 168 -6.12 21.39 33.51
CA SER A 168 -7.41 21.94 33.07
C SER A 168 -8.45 21.89 34.20
N PHE A 169 -8.53 20.80 34.96
CA PHE A 169 -9.39 20.70 36.14
C PHE A 169 -8.83 21.42 37.38
N ALA A 170 -7.52 21.69 37.44
CA ALA A 170 -6.91 22.49 38.49
C ALA A 170 -7.25 23.99 38.37
N ILE A 171 -7.32 24.53 37.15
CA ILE A 171 -7.58 25.97 36.89
C ILE A 171 -8.83 26.49 37.63
N PRO A 172 -10.04 25.89 37.50
CA PRO A 172 -11.23 26.37 38.21
C PRO A 172 -11.09 26.31 39.74
N SER A 173 -10.34 25.34 40.26
CA SER A 173 -10.11 25.19 41.70
C SER A 173 -9.14 26.25 42.22
N LEU A 174 -8.08 26.56 41.46
CA LEU A 174 -7.15 27.65 41.76
C LEU A 174 -7.86 29.00 41.76
N LEU A 175 -8.76 29.23 40.79
CA LEU A 175 -9.50 30.49 40.65
C LEU A 175 -10.45 30.81 41.81
N LYS A 176 -10.74 29.85 42.69
CA LYS A 176 -11.47 30.12 43.95
C LYS A 176 -10.62 30.84 45.00
N ILE A 177 -9.29 30.78 44.85
CA ILE A 177 -8.31 31.28 45.83
C ILE A 177 -7.48 32.42 45.23
N ILE A 178 -7.24 32.40 43.92
CA ILE A 178 -6.44 33.39 43.19
C ILE A 178 -7.18 33.94 41.97
N SER A 179 -6.78 35.10 41.47
CA SER A 179 -7.35 35.67 40.23
C SER A 179 -6.76 35.05 38.96
N ALA A 180 -7.40 35.25 37.80
CA ALA A 180 -6.88 34.83 36.50
C ALA A 180 -5.53 35.48 36.15
N GLN A 181 -5.32 36.74 36.55
CA GLN A 181 -4.02 37.42 36.41
C GLN A 181 -2.95 36.73 37.26
N SER A 182 -3.32 36.18 38.42
CA SER A 182 -2.46 35.41 39.30
C SER A 182 -2.17 33.98 38.79
N LEU A 183 -2.74 33.55 37.66
CA LEU A 183 -2.31 32.31 36.98
C LEU A 183 -0.98 32.47 36.24
N LEU A 184 -0.57 33.70 35.88
CA LEU A 184 0.73 33.99 35.27
C LEU A 184 1.93 33.53 36.12
N PRO A 185 2.01 33.85 37.43
CA PRO A 185 3.08 33.35 38.27
C PRO A 185 3.00 31.83 38.46
N VAL A 186 1.81 31.22 38.45
CA VAL A 186 1.68 29.74 38.46
C VAL A 186 2.27 29.14 37.19
N TRP A 187 2.01 29.74 36.03
CA TRP A 187 2.58 29.34 34.75
C TRP A 187 4.12 29.52 34.72
N CYS A 188 4.61 30.62 35.28
CA CYS A 188 6.03 30.87 35.47
C CYS A 188 6.70 29.79 36.35
N VAL A 189 6.12 29.49 37.52
CA VAL A 189 6.62 28.44 38.43
C VAL A 189 6.63 27.07 37.73
N LEU A 190 5.56 26.73 37.02
CA LEU A 190 5.46 25.46 36.31
C LEU A 190 6.54 25.31 35.23
N SER A 191 6.91 26.42 34.57
CA SER A 191 8.02 26.47 33.61
C SER A 191 9.37 26.21 34.28
N PHE A 192 9.63 26.78 35.46
CA PHE A 192 10.86 26.49 36.22
C PHE A 192 10.89 25.07 36.78
N VAL A 193 9.75 24.53 37.20
CA VAL A 193 9.61 23.13 37.60
C VAL A 193 9.92 22.21 36.41
N LEU A 194 9.43 22.53 35.22
CA LEU A 194 9.76 21.78 34.00
C LEU A 194 11.28 21.79 33.71
N ALA A 195 11.94 22.93 33.88
CA ALA A 195 13.40 23.01 33.78
C ALA A 195 14.10 22.13 34.84
N ALA A 196 13.64 22.16 36.09
CA ALA A 196 14.19 21.36 37.18
C ALA A 196 14.02 19.85 36.94
N ILE A 197 12.86 19.42 36.42
CA ILE A 197 12.59 18.02 36.02
C ILE A 197 13.48 17.61 34.85
N PHE A 198 13.83 18.54 33.95
CA PHE A 198 14.68 18.25 32.81
C PHE A 198 16.17 18.12 33.17
N LEU A 199 16.66 18.77 34.22
CA LEU A 199 18.06 18.68 34.66
C LEU A 199 18.57 17.23 34.86
N PRO A 200 17.88 16.33 35.60
CA PRO A 200 18.31 14.94 35.73
C PRO A 200 18.27 14.20 34.39
N VAL A 201 17.30 14.48 33.51
CA VAL A 201 17.24 13.89 32.15
C VAL A 201 18.45 14.31 31.33
N ARG A 202 18.80 15.60 31.34
CA ARG A 202 19.99 16.12 30.65
C ARG A 202 21.28 15.55 31.24
N LYS A 203 21.38 15.38 32.56
CA LYS A 203 22.54 14.77 33.21
C LYS A 203 22.71 13.30 32.83
N SER A 204 21.62 12.54 32.79
CA SER A 204 21.63 11.11 32.46
C SER A 204 21.81 10.82 30.98
N PHE A 205 21.30 11.68 30.09
CA PHE A 205 21.25 11.41 28.65
C PHE A 205 21.93 12.47 27.77
N GLY A 206 22.60 13.47 28.35
CA GLY A 206 23.16 14.63 27.64
C GLY A 206 24.11 14.30 26.48
N SER A 207 24.82 13.18 26.52
CA SER A 207 25.66 12.73 25.41
C SER A 207 24.86 12.36 24.15
N HIS A 208 23.60 11.95 24.29
CA HIS A 208 22.70 11.60 23.19
C HIS A 208 22.06 12.84 22.55
N PHE A 209 22.03 13.97 23.27
CA PHE A 209 21.45 15.23 22.78
C PHE A 209 22.44 16.14 22.05
N ARG A 210 23.72 15.76 22.02
CA ARG A 210 24.76 16.47 21.28
C ARG A 210 24.50 16.32 19.78
N SER A 211 24.59 17.44 19.07
CA SER A 211 24.58 17.47 17.60
C SER A 211 25.63 16.49 17.05
N ARG A 212 25.20 15.36 16.47
CA ARG A 212 26.08 14.52 15.65
C ARG A 212 26.31 15.23 14.32
N SER A 213 27.41 15.97 14.19
CA SER A 213 27.78 16.64 12.95
C SER A 213 28.29 15.69 11.84
N ASP A 214 28.04 14.37 11.94
CA ASP A 214 28.73 13.35 11.12
C ASP A 214 27.84 12.62 10.10
N ARG A 215 26.68 13.15 9.71
CA ARG A 215 25.98 12.65 8.52
C ARG A 215 25.48 13.77 7.63
N GLU A 216 26.20 13.88 6.51
CA GLU A 216 25.90 14.62 5.30
C GLU A 216 25.84 16.15 5.40
N LYS A 217 26.59 16.79 4.50
CA LYS A 217 26.54 18.22 4.20
C LYS A 217 25.13 18.61 3.75
N HIS A 218 24.19 18.79 4.66
CA HIS A 218 22.98 19.53 4.37
C HIS A 218 23.35 21.02 4.36
N THR A 219 23.58 21.52 3.14
CA THR A 219 23.66 22.94 2.81
C THR A 219 22.56 23.71 3.53
N ALA A 220 22.93 24.83 4.15
CA ALA A 220 22.00 25.72 4.83
C ALA A 220 20.78 26.02 3.92
N ARG A 221 19.60 25.54 4.30
CA ARG A 221 18.38 25.72 3.52
C ARG A 221 17.93 27.17 3.57
N THR A 222 18.02 27.88 2.44
CA THR A 222 17.63 29.29 2.26
C THR A 222 16.15 29.41 1.86
N LEU A 223 15.55 30.61 1.89
CA LEU A 223 14.20 30.90 1.33
C LEU A 223 13.99 30.33 -0.10
N LYS A 224 15.05 30.29 -0.93
CA LYS A 224 15.02 29.67 -2.26
C LYS A 224 14.65 28.17 -2.22
N SER A 225 15.12 27.44 -1.20
CA SER A 225 14.80 26.02 -1.02
C SER A 225 13.33 25.79 -0.66
N LEU A 226 12.67 26.73 0.04
CA LEU A 226 11.23 26.64 0.32
C LEU A 226 10.37 26.79 -0.94
N VAL A 227 10.79 27.64 -1.88
CA VAL A 227 10.10 27.77 -3.18
C VAL A 227 10.18 26.46 -3.97
N ASP A 228 11.35 25.81 -3.97
CA ASP A 228 11.53 24.52 -4.62
C ASP A 228 10.77 23.39 -3.92
N ASP A 229 10.67 23.44 -2.59
CA ASP A 229 9.84 22.53 -1.79
C ASP A 229 8.33 22.71 -2.07
N LEU A 230 7.85 23.94 -2.23
CA LEU A 230 6.46 24.22 -2.61
C LEU A 230 6.16 23.80 -4.06
N ARG A 231 7.12 23.95 -4.97
CA ARG A 231 7.02 23.41 -6.33
C ARG A 231 6.93 21.89 -6.32
N LEU A 232 7.69 21.22 -5.44
CA LEU A 232 7.58 19.78 -5.22
C LEU A 232 6.18 19.39 -4.75
N VAL A 233 5.63 20.09 -3.74
CA VAL A 233 4.25 19.85 -3.26
C VAL A 233 3.23 19.95 -4.38
N ARG A 234 3.39 20.91 -5.31
CA ARG A 234 2.49 21.08 -6.46
C ARG A 234 2.65 20.00 -7.53
N ARG A 235 3.86 19.46 -7.71
CA ARG A 235 4.15 18.42 -8.71
C ARG A 235 3.74 17.03 -8.24
N GLU A 236 3.91 16.74 -6.96
CA GLU A 236 3.58 15.44 -6.37
C GLU A 236 2.08 15.36 -6.03
N PRO A 237 1.29 14.52 -6.74
CA PRO A 237 -0.17 14.52 -6.60
C PRO A 237 -0.65 14.20 -5.17
N LEU A 238 0.06 13.32 -4.46
CA LEU A 238 -0.28 12.98 -3.08
C LEU A 238 -0.08 14.18 -2.16
N LEU A 239 1.07 14.86 -2.24
CA LEU A 239 1.40 16.03 -1.41
C LEU A 239 0.46 17.20 -1.69
N TRP A 240 0.06 17.41 -2.95
CA TRP A 240 -0.92 18.43 -3.30
C TRP A 240 -2.26 18.20 -2.61
N ASN A 241 -2.80 16.98 -2.70
CA ASN A 241 -4.08 16.65 -2.07
C ASN A 241 -4.00 16.71 -0.53
N MET A 242 -2.88 16.30 0.06
CA MET A 242 -2.62 16.48 1.49
C MET A 242 -2.66 17.96 1.87
N SER A 243 -2.03 18.83 1.06
CA SER A 243 -1.97 20.26 1.30
C SER A 243 -3.33 20.93 1.22
N VAL A 244 -4.13 20.61 0.20
CA VAL A 244 -5.50 21.14 0.05
C VAL A 244 -6.37 20.70 1.23
N LEU A 245 -6.31 19.42 1.62
CA LEU A 245 -7.08 18.93 2.76
C LEU A 245 -6.66 19.62 4.08
N TYR A 246 -5.35 19.78 4.30
CA TYR A 246 -4.82 20.42 5.51
C TYR A 246 -5.17 21.91 5.56
N PHE A 247 -5.15 22.61 4.41
CA PHE A 247 -5.59 23.99 4.30
C PHE A 247 -7.07 24.14 4.67
N LEU A 248 -7.95 23.34 4.05
CA LEU A 248 -9.40 23.35 4.34
C LEU A 248 -9.68 23.06 5.82
N LEU A 249 -8.98 22.06 6.37
CA LEU A 249 -9.11 21.71 7.77
C LEU A 249 -8.80 22.90 8.67
N PHE A 250 -7.60 23.49 8.58
CA PHE A 250 -7.23 24.59 9.48
C PHE A 250 -8.08 25.83 9.27
N PHE A 251 -8.54 26.08 8.03
CA PHE A 251 -9.49 27.14 7.76
C PHE A 251 -10.80 26.96 8.53
N ILE A 252 -11.37 25.76 8.48
CA ILE A 252 -12.61 25.43 9.20
C ILE A 252 -12.40 25.45 10.71
N LEU A 253 -11.33 24.83 11.21
CA LEU A 253 -11.05 24.71 12.65
C LEU A 253 -10.90 26.07 13.32
N LEU A 254 -10.23 27.03 12.69
CA LEU A 254 -9.99 28.36 13.25
C LEU A 254 -11.23 29.24 13.20
N ASN A 255 -12.04 29.13 12.14
CA ASN A 255 -13.34 29.78 12.09
C ASN A 255 -14.24 29.29 13.23
N GLN A 256 -14.34 27.97 13.42
CA GLN A 256 -15.14 27.38 14.49
C GLN A 256 -14.63 27.80 15.88
N HIS A 257 -13.31 27.89 16.06
CA HIS A 257 -12.72 28.28 17.34
C HIS A 257 -12.95 29.77 17.66
N TYR A 258 -12.96 30.64 16.65
CA TYR A 258 -13.34 32.04 16.80
C TYR A 258 -14.80 32.19 17.26
N GLU A 259 -15.73 31.47 16.62
CA GLU A 259 -17.16 31.49 16.97
C GLU A 259 -17.38 31.01 18.42
N PHE A 260 -16.59 30.02 18.86
CA PHE A 260 -16.57 29.60 20.26
C PHE A 260 -16.08 30.70 21.19
N TYR A 261 -15.00 31.42 20.85
CA TYR A 261 -14.51 32.54 21.64
C TYR A 261 -15.48 33.72 21.70
N ALA A 262 -16.16 34.03 20.60
CA ALA A 262 -17.22 35.04 20.58
C ALA A 262 -18.37 34.63 21.53
N ALA A 263 -18.86 33.40 21.40
CA ALA A 263 -19.96 32.89 22.22
C ALA A 263 -19.65 32.87 23.74
N ILE A 264 -18.45 32.45 24.14
CA ILE A 264 -18.07 32.45 25.56
C ILE A 264 -17.82 33.85 26.09
N LYS A 265 -17.32 34.78 25.27
CA LYS A 265 -17.10 36.17 25.69
C LYS A 265 -18.42 36.89 25.93
N ASP A 266 -19.42 36.66 25.09
CA ASP A 266 -20.76 37.23 25.27
C ASP A 266 -21.43 36.72 26.57
N ARG A 267 -21.09 35.50 26.99
CA ARG A 267 -21.64 34.86 28.21
C ARG A 267 -20.88 35.22 29.49
N TYR A 268 -19.57 35.33 29.43
CA TYR A 268 -18.69 35.49 30.60
C TYR A 268 -17.91 36.81 30.51
N ALA A 269 -18.30 37.79 31.34
CA ALA A 269 -17.70 39.11 31.34
C ALA A 269 -16.28 39.14 31.94
N HIS A 270 -16.04 38.35 32.99
CA HIS A 270 -14.81 38.40 33.80
C HIS A 270 -13.80 37.31 33.44
N ALA A 271 -12.51 37.65 33.51
CA ALA A 271 -11.40 36.74 33.20
C ALA A 271 -11.46 35.44 34.03
N ASP A 272 -11.81 35.52 35.31
CA ASP A 272 -11.88 34.36 36.20
C ASP A 272 -12.96 33.36 35.76
N SER A 273 -14.16 33.86 35.44
CA SER A 273 -15.25 33.01 34.95
C SER A 273 -14.93 32.37 33.60
N LEU A 274 -14.23 33.09 32.72
CA LEU A 274 -13.85 32.59 31.40
C LEU A 274 -12.72 31.57 31.48
N ALA A 275 -11.70 31.81 32.32
CA ALA A 275 -10.63 30.86 32.60
C ALA A 275 -11.16 29.58 33.27
N ALA A 276 -12.09 29.70 34.21
CA ALA A 276 -12.74 28.54 34.84
C ALA A 276 -13.55 27.73 33.83
N PHE A 277 -14.33 28.37 32.96
CA PHE A 277 -15.06 27.68 31.90
C PHE A 277 -14.11 26.96 30.94
N LEU A 278 -13.07 27.64 30.45
CA LEU A 278 -12.05 27.04 29.57
C LEU A 278 -11.36 25.84 30.24
N GLY A 279 -11.07 25.92 31.54
CA GLY A 279 -10.53 24.81 32.32
C GLY A 279 -11.45 23.59 32.34
N TYR A 280 -12.73 23.76 32.70
CA TYR A 280 -13.70 22.66 32.67
C TYR A 280 -13.90 22.10 31.26
N PHE A 281 -14.03 22.97 30.26
CA PHE A 281 -14.23 22.60 28.86
C PHE A 281 -13.06 21.80 28.30
N ASN A 282 -11.82 22.27 28.49
CA ASN A 282 -10.61 21.59 28.02
C ASN A 282 -10.42 20.25 28.76
N GLY A 283 -10.65 20.22 30.07
CA GLY A 283 -10.57 19.00 30.87
C GLY A 283 -11.58 17.93 30.42
N ALA A 284 -12.84 18.31 30.24
CA ALA A 284 -13.89 17.42 29.74
C ALA A 284 -13.60 16.95 28.31
N SER A 285 -13.21 17.85 27.41
CA SER A 285 -12.90 17.52 26.00
C SER A 285 -11.72 16.55 25.90
N MET A 286 -10.65 16.77 26.66
CA MET A 286 -9.50 15.84 26.73
C MET A 286 -9.90 14.49 27.35
N GLY A 287 -10.75 14.48 28.37
CA GLY A 287 -11.28 13.25 28.97
C GLY A 287 -12.10 12.41 27.97
N VAL A 288 -13.01 13.05 27.24
CA VAL A 288 -13.79 12.39 26.17
C VAL A 288 -12.87 11.87 25.07
N THR A 289 -11.88 12.67 24.66
CA THR A 289 -10.88 12.28 23.66
C THR A 289 -10.13 11.03 24.11
N PHE A 290 -9.68 10.99 25.36
CA PHE A 290 -8.97 9.84 25.93
C PHE A 290 -9.84 8.58 25.95
N VAL A 291 -11.10 8.67 26.37
CA VAL A 291 -12.04 7.53 26.36
C VAL A 291 -12.28 7.03 24.94
N LEU A 292 -12.48 7.93 23.97
CA LEU A 292 -12.66 7.56 22.57
C LEU A 292 -11.43 6.88 21.98
N GLN A 293 -10.22 7.34 22.31
CA GLN A 293 -8.98 6.73 21.88
C GLN A 293 -8.80 5.30 22.44
N LEU A 294 -9.15 5.07 23.71
CA LEU A 294 -9.03 3.75 24.35
C LEU A 294 -10.10 2.74 23.90
N THR A 295 -11.32 3.19 23.61
CA THR A 295 -12.45 2.30 23.34
C THR A 295 -12.77 2.23 21.84
N LEU A 296 -13.23 3.34 21.27
CA LEU A 296 -13.84 3.38 19.94
C LEU A 296 -12.80 3.44 18.83
N ALA A 297 -11.69 4.16 19.01
CA ALA A 297 -10.71 4.38 17.95
C ALA A 297 -10.11 3.06 17.43
N GLY A 298 -9.65 2.20 18.33
CA GLY A 298 -9.12 0.87 17.95
C GLY A 298 -10.16 -0.05 17.31
N PHE A 299 -11.43 0.06 17.68
CA PHE A 299 -12.52 -0.69 17.03
C PHE A 299 -12.79 -0.17 15.61
N VAL A 300 -12.92 1.15 15.46
CA VAL A 300 -13.17 1.82 14.18
C VAL A 300 -12.02 1.56 13.21
N LEU A 301 -10.76 1.73 13.64
CA LEU A 301 -9.59 1.49 12.80
C LEU A 301 -9.56 0.06 12.25
N ARG A 302 -9.87 -0.93 13.08
CA ARG A 302 -10.00 -2.34 12.64
C ARG A 302 -11.19 -2.56 11.71
N LYS A 303 -12.33 -1.92 11.97
CA LYS A 303 -13.56 -2.16 11.21
C LYS A 303 -13.59 -1.43 9.87
N ILE A 304 -13.19 -0.16 9.79
CA ILE A 304 -13.30 0.64 8.55
C ILE A 304 -11.94 0.94 7.89
N GLY A 305 -10.82 0.73 8.59
CA GLY A 305 -9.47 1.03 8.12
C GLY A 305 -9.00 2.44 8.52
N SER A 306 -7.68 2.63 8.58
CA SER A 306 -7.03 3.88 9.02
C SER A 306 -7.39 5.07 8.14
N THR A 307 -7.17 4.96 6.83
CA THR A 307 -7.43 6.04 5.86
C THR A 307 -8.91 6.43 5.78
N ARG A 308 -9.83 5.47 5.93
CA ARG A 308 -11.28 5.74 5.91
C ARG A 308 -11.79 6.36 7.21
N SER A 309 -11.15 6.07 8.33
CA SER A 309 -11.59 6.68 9.60
C SER A 309 -11.43 8.20 9.61
N MET A 310 -10.59 8.76 8.73
CA MET A 310 -10.46 10.20 8.53
C MET A 310 -11.74 10.88 8.04
N PHE A 311 -12.68 10.16 7.42
CA PHE A 311 -13.99 10.72 7.02
C PHE A 311 -14.86 11.11 8.22
N LEU A 312 -14.59 10.57 9.41
CA LEU A 312 -15.39 10.83 10.59
C LEU A 312 -15.34 12.30 11.01
N LEU A 313 -14.19 12.98 10.90
CA LEU A 313 -14.08 14.39 11.26
C LEU A 313 -14.88 15.29 10.29
N PRO A 314 -14.67 15.25 8.95
CA PRO A 314 -15.49 16.03 8.02
C PRO A 314 -17.00 15.74 8.15
N ALA A 315 -17.40 14.49 8.39
CA ALA A 315 -18.80 14.14 8.60
C ALA A 315 -19.37 14.74 9.90
N ALA A 316 -18.62 14.69 11.00
CA ALA A 316 -19.00 15.33 12.26
C ALA A 316 -19.12 16.85 12.09
N LEU A 317 -18.20 17.47 11.34
CA LEU A 317 -18.25 18.90 11.03
C LEU A 317 -19.44 19.27 10.15
N CYS A 318 -19.79 18.45 9.15
CA CYS A 318 -21.01 18.66 8.36
C CYS A 318 -22.26 18.62 9.25
N LEU A 319 -22.33 17.68 10.19
CA LEU A 319 -23.45 17.58 11.12
C LEU A 319 -23.52 18.83 12.03
N VAL A 320 -22.40 19.25 12.60
CA VAL A 320 -22.33 20.43 13.48
C VAL A 320 -22.66 21.73 12.73
N PHE A 321 -22.04 21.99 11.58
CA PHE A 321 -22.29 23.23 10.85
C PHE A 321 -23.66 23.24 10.17
N GLY A 322 -24.16 22.08 9.74
CA GLY A 322 -25.50 21.95 9.19
C GLY A 322 -26.59 22.29 10.23
N THR A 323 -26.47 21.76 11.45
CA THR A 323 -27.41 22.08 12.53
C THR A 323 -27.33 23.54 12.96
N LEU A 324 -26.11 24.09 13.11
CA LEU A 324 -25.91 25.50 13.47
C LEU A 324 -26.38 26.46 12.37
N ALA A 325 -26.20 26.12 11.08
CA ALA A 325 -26.70 26.93 9.97
C ALA A 325 -28.24 27.00 10.00
N VAL A 326 -28.92 25.87 10.16
CA VAL A 326 -30.40 25.83 10.25
C VAL A 326 -30.90 26.67 11.43
N ALA A 327 -30.28 26.52 12.61
CA ALA A 327 -30.62 27.32 13.79
C ALA A 327 -30.29 28.82 13.62
N GLY A 328 -29.32 29.15 12.74
CA GLY A 328 -28.98 30.52 12.35
C GLY A 328 -30.04 31.18 11.44
N PHE A 329 -30.68 30.43 10.54
CA PHE A 329 -31.67 30.95 9.59
C PHE A 329 -33.12 30.89 10.07
N SER A 330 -33.46 30.06 11.05
CA SER A 330 -34.80 30.01 11.62
C SER A 330 -35.09 31.33 12.36
N GLY A 331 -35.81 32.26 11.73
CA GLY A 331 -36.11 33.61 12.23
C GLY A 331 -36.97 33.73 13.50
N ALA A 332 -37.07 32.68 14.33
CA ALA A 332 -37.74 32.72 15.62
C ALA A 332 -36.81 33.36 16.68
N GLY A 333 -37.30 34.41 17.36
CA GLY A 333 -36.60 35.08 18.47
C GLY A 333 -36.90 34.44 19.83
N GLY A 334 -35.93 34.44 20.75
CA GLY A 334 -36.10 34.03 22.16
C GLY A 334 -34.83 33.53 22.86
N ASP A 335 -34.83 33.58 24.19
CA ASP A 335 -33.68 33.17 25.05
C ASP A 335 -33.30 31.69 24.89
N LEU A 336 -34.30 30.82 24.66
CA LEU A 336 -34.07 29.39 24.43
C LEU A 336 -33.22 29.12 23.18
N ARG A 337 -33.32 29.96 22.14
CA ARG A 337 -32.50 29.85 20.92
C ARG A 337 -31.04 30.22 21.21
N GLY A 338 -30.82 31.27 22.01
CA GLY A 338 -29.48 31.68 22.43
C GLY A 338 -28.75 30.57 23.18
N GLU A 339 -29.45 29.88 24.09
CA GLU A 339 -28.90 28.72 24.83
C GLU A 339 -28.59 27.54 23.91
N ILE A 340 -29.49 27.19 22.99
CA ILE A 340 -29.27 26.09 22.04
C ILE A 340 -28.08 26.38 21.12
N LEU A 341 -27.95 27.61 20.62
CA LEU A 341 -26.83 28.02 19.78
C LEU A 341 -25.51 27.99 20.56
N PHE A 342 -25.50 28.54 21.78
CA PHE A 342 -24.32 28.52 22.64
C PHE A 342 -23.83 27.10 22.90
N TRP A 343 -24.70 26.21 23.42
CA TRP A 343 -24.32 24.83 23.70
C TRP A 343 -24.03 24.02 22.44
N GLY A 344 -24.67 24.34 21.31
CA GLY A 344 -24.34 23.77 20.00
C GLY A 344 -22.93 24.11 19.54
N ILE A 345 -22.48 25.36 19.72
CA ILE A 345 -21.12 25.80 19.40
C ILE A 345 -20.12 25.10 20.33
N VAL A 346 -20.37 25.10 21.64
CA VAL A 346 -19.51 24.46 22.66
C VAL A 346 -19.37 22.96 22.37
N ALA A 347 -20.49 22.25 22.18
CA ALA A 347 -20.50 20.82 21.85
C ALA A 347 -19.81 20.58 20.49
N GLY A 348 -20.02 21.44 19.51
CA GLY A 348 -19.37 21.38 18.21
C GLY A 348 -17.84 21.42 18.30
N VAL A 349 -17.27 22.32 19.13
CA VAL A 349 -15.81 22.37 19.36
C VAL A 349 -15.33 21.14 20.11
N GLY A 350 -16.08 20.65 21.10
CA GLY A 350 -15.76 19.41 21.82
C GLY A 350 -15.70 18.19 20.90
N VAL A 351 -16.72 18.01 20.05
CA VAL A 351 -16.77 16.94 19.03
C VAL A 351 -15.60 17.06 18.05
N ARG A 352 -15.31 18.28 17.58
CA ARG A 352 -14.18 18.57 16.70
C ARG A 352 -12.85 18.16 17.32
N ILE A 353 -12.57 18.55 18.57
CA ILE A 353 -11.34 18.16 19.29
C ILE A 353 -11.24 16.63 19.36
N ALA A 354 -12.30 16.00 19.87
CA ALA A 354 -12.37 14.57 20.07
C ALA A 354 -12.13 13.77 18.78
N PHE A 355 -12.75 14.18 17.67
CA PHE A 355 -12.61 13.49 16.39
C PHE A 355 -11.30 13.81 15.67
N PHE A 356 -10.80 15.05 15.77
CA PHE A 356 -9.53 15.43 15.18
C PHE A 356 -8.37 14.63 15.80
N ASP A 357 -8.30 14.58 17.13
CA ASP A 357 -7.23 13.89 17.84
C ASP A 357 -7.35 12.36 17.76
N SER A 358 -8.58 11.82 17.72
CA SER A 358 -8.78 10.36 17.69
C SER A 358 -8.66 9.75 16.29
N PHE A 359 -9.11 10.46 15.25
CA PHE A 359 -9.30 9.87 13.91
C PHE A 359 -8.62 10.62 12.78
N PHE A 360 -8.35 11.92 12.90
CA PHE A 360 -7.78 12.67 11.79
C PHE A 360 -6.25 12.77 11.90
N SER A 361 -5.75 13.35 12.99
CA SER A 361 -4.34 13.67 13.18
C SER A 361 -3.41 12.45 13.06
N PRO A 362 -3.67 11.31 13.74
CA PRO A 362 -2.82 10.12 13.62
C PRO A 362 -2.81 9.53 12.21
N ASN A 363 -3.97 9.49 11.55
CA ASN A 363 -4.12 8.87 10.24
C ASN A 363 -3.58 9.75 9.11
N PHE A 364 -3.63 11.08 9.24
CA PHE A 364 -3.01 11.99 8.27
C PHE A 364 -1.49 11.76 8.16
N GLN A 365 -0.83 11.37 9.26
CA GLN A 365 0.62 11.08 9.26
C GLN A 365 0.97 9.82 8.45
N VAL A 366 0.03 8.90 8.25
CA VAL A 366 0.25 7.64 7.50
C VAL A 366 0.57 7.92 6.04
N PHE A 367 -0.03 8.95 5.43
CA PHE A 367 0.19 9.27 4.02
C PHE A 367 1.67 9.57 3.70
N PHE A 368 2.37 10.23 4.62
CA PHE A 368 3.80 10.49 4.49
C PHE A 368 4.66 9.23 4.49
N SER A 369 4.17 8.09 4.99
CA SER A 369 4.94 6.83 5.06
C SER A 369 5.10 6.12 3.71
N SER A 370 4.22 6.41 2.75
CA SER A 370 4.30 5.89 1.38
C SER A 370 5.34 6.61 0.52
N LEU A 371 5.69 7.84 0.90
CA LEU A 371 6.62 8.67 0.17
C LEU A 371 8.08 8.18 0.36
N PRO A 372 8.91 8.24 -0.68
CA PRO A 372 10.36 8.07 -0.58
C PRO A 372 10.96 8.98 0.49
N GLN A 373 12.06 8.52 1.13
CA GLN A 373 12.67 9.24 2.25
C GLN A 373 13.13 10.65 1.85
N GLU A 374 13.51 10.83 0.59
CA GLU A 374 14.02 12.08 0.01
C GLU A 374 12.97 13.19 -0.04
N ILE A 375 11.70 12.84 -0.29
CA ILE A 375 10.59 13.81 -0.42
C ILE A 375 9.70 13.88 0.82
N ARG A 376 9.67 12.82 1.64
CA ARG A 376 8.83 12.73 2.84
C ARG A 376 9.03 13.89 3.81
N GLY A 377 10.29 14.15 4.18
CA GLY A 377 10.63 15.21 5.14
C GLY A 377 10.30 16.60 4.61
N ARG A 378 10.65 16.87 3.34
CA ARG A 378 10.39 18.15 2.66
C ARG A 378 8.90 18.43 2.50
N GLY A 379 8.11 17.41 2.12
CA GLY A 379 6.66 17.53 2.00
C GLY A 379 5.98 17.84 3.34
N LYS A 380 6.38 17.16 4.43
CA LYS A 380 5.84 17.44 5.76
C LYS A 380 6.14 18.86 6.22
N LEU A 381 7.40 19.28 6.10
CA LEU A 381 7.85 20.62 6.45
C LEU A 381 7.12 21.71 5.63
N SER A 382 6.87 21.45 4.35
CA SER A 382 6.11 22.40 3.50
C SER A 382 4.66 22.55 3.95
N ILE A 383 4.00 21.45 4.30
CA ILE A 383 2.61 21.46 4.77
C ILE A 383 2.51 22.16 6.13
N GLU A 384 3.37 21.82 7.09
CA GLU A 384 3.34 22.40 8.43
C GLU A 384 3.87 23.84 8.47
N GLY A 385 4.89 24.17 7.67
CA GLY A 385 5.61 25.44 7.70
C GLY A 385 5.14 26.50 6.70
N ALA A 386 4.39 26.13 5.66
CA ALA A 386 3.86 27.09 4.68
C ALA A 386 2.33 26.99 4.53
N ILE A 387 1.80 25.78 4.29
CA ILE A 387 0.36 25.61 4.03
C ILE A 387 -0.48 25.94 5.26
N LYS A 388 -0.08 25.47 6.45
CA LYS A 388 -0.80 25.79 7.70
C LYS A 388 -0.78 27.28 8.04
N PRO A 389 0.36 28.00 8.02
CA PRO A 389 0.38 29.46 8.12
C PRO A 389 -0.53 30.16 7.12
N LEU A 390 -0.51 29.72 5.84
CA LEU A 390 -1.38 30.29 4.81
C LEU A 390 -2.86 30.11 5.14
N ALA A 391 -3.27 28.94 5.66
CA ALA A 391 -4.63 28.69 6.12
C ALA A 391 -5.02 29.60 7.31
N ILE A 392 -4.11 29.79 8.27
CA ILE A 392 -4.33 30.71 9.40
C ILE A 392 -4.52 32.14 8.89
N ALA A 393 -3.64 32.63 8.01
CA ALA A 393 -3.72 33.97 7.44
C ALA A 393 -5.02 34.18 6.63
N ALA A 394 -5.39 33.21 5.79
CA ALA A 394 -6.63 33.24 5.03
C ALA A 394 -7.86 33.27 5.95
N THR A 395 -7.84 32.51 7.05
CA THR A 395 -8.91 32.53 8.06
C THR A 395 -9.01 33.87 8.74
N SER A 396 -7.88 34.47 9.14
CA SER A 396 -7.85 35.81 9.74
C SER A 396 -8.45 36.86 8.82
N ILE A 397 -8.06 36.87 7.54
CA ILE A 397 -8.61 37.80 6.55
C ILE A 397 -10.11 37.56 6.35
N TRP A 398 -10.54 36.29 6.29
CA TRP A 398 -11.95 35.92 6.19
C TRP A 398 -12.77 36.42 7.39
N LEU A 399 -12.30 36.17 8.61
CA LEU A 399 -12.96 36.58 9.85
C LEU A 399 -13.01 38.11 10.00
N MET A 400 -12.00 38.85 9.53
CA MET A 400 -11.95 40.31 9.66
C MET A 400 -12.72 41.02 8.55
N ALA A 401 -12.63 40.55 7.30
CA ALA A 401 -13.19 41.23 6.15
C ALA A 401 -14.58 40.68 5.78
N ILE A 402 -14.82 39.39 5.88
CA ILE A 402 -15.99 38.77 5.23
C ILE A 402 -17.09 38.48 6.24
N VAL A 403 -16.77 37.82 7.36
CA VAL A 403 -17.76 37.41 8.37
C VAL A 403 -18.63 38.57 8.91
N PRO A 404 -18.09 39.75 9.24
CA PRO A 404 -18.89 40.87 9.74
C PRO A 404 -19.94 41.37 8.74
N ARG A 405 -19.79 41.07 7.44
CA ARG A 405 -20.69 41.51 6.36
C ARG A 405 -21.78 40.49 6.03
N MET A 406 -21.65 39.23 6.45
CA MET A 406 -22.52 38.12 6.03
C MET A 406 -23.42 37.58 7.15
N GLY A 407 -23.09 37.88 8.42
CA GLY A 407 -23.81 37.36 9.58
C GLY A 407 -23.45 35.90 9.93
N PRO A 408 -23.66 35.47 11.19
CA PRO A 408 -23.16 34.19 11.69
C PRO A 408 -23.82 32.96 11.03
N GLY A 409 -25.13 33.01 10.73
CA GLY A 409 -25.83 31.90 10.08
C GLY A 409 -25.29 31.59 8.67
N PHE A 410 -24.94 32.62 7.91
CA PHE A 410 -24.33 32.46 6.58
C PHE A 410 -22.90 31.92 6.69
N ASN A 411 -22.12 32.38 7.68
CA ASN A 411 -20.78 31.81 7.96
C ASN A 411 -20.87 30.29 8.23
N MET A 412 -21.84 29.85 9.03
CA MET A 412 -22.07 28.41 9.29
C MET A 412 -22.42 27.63 8.01
N ALA A 413 -23.23 28.19 7.11
CA ALA A 413 -23.54 27.57 5.83
C ALA A 413 -22.31 27.44 4.92
N VAL A 414 -21.43 28.45 4.90
CA VAL A 414 -20.15 28.38 4.17
C VAL A 414 -19.26 27.29 4.76
N LEU A 415 -19.14 27.20 6.10
CA LEU A 415 -18.37 26.16 6.76
C LEU A 415 -18.94 24.75 6.52
N PHE A 416 -20.26 24.61 6.45
CA PHE A 416 -20.92 23.38 6.04
C PHE A 416 -20.54 22.99 4.61
N ALA A 417 -20.61 23.91 3.65
CA ALA A 417 -20.22 23.66 2.27
C ALA A 417 -18.73 23.27 2.15
N LEU A 418 -17.84 23.95 2.90
CA LEU A 418 -16.42 23.60 2.95
C LEU A 418 -16.18 22.23 3.60
N ALA A 419 -16.96 21.84 4.61
CA ALA A 419 -16.89 20.51 5.22
C ALA A 419 -17.33 19.41 4.22
N VAL A 420 -18.33 19.67 3.36
CA VAL A 420 -18.71 18.78 2.26
C VAL A 420 -17.58 18.67 1.23
N VAL A 421 -16.93 19.78 0.85
CA VAL A 421 -15.74 19.77 -0.01
C VAL A 421 -14.62 18.95 0.64
N MET A 422 -14.44 19.07 1.96
CA MET A 422 -13.45 18.31 2.71
C MET A 422 -13.70 16.79 2.68
N ILE A 423 -14.97 16.34 2.66
CA ILE A 423 -15.32 14.92 2.42
C ILE A 423 -14.80 14.49 1.04
N VAL A 424 -15.09 15.25 -0.01
CA VAL A 424 -14.64 14.95 -1.38
C VAL A 424 -13.11 14.91 -1.46
N GLN A 425 -12.41 15.86 -0.83
CA GLN A 425 -10.95 15.88 -0.81
C GLN A 425 -10.35 14.70 -0.03
N THR A 426 -11.02 14.23 1.02
CA THR A 426 -10.59 13.03 1.74
C THR A 426 -10.69 11.77 0.86
N PHE A 427 -11.72 11.67 -0.01
CA PHE A 427 -11.80 10.59 -1.01
C PHE A 427 -10.69 10.69 -2.06
N ARG A 428 -10.44 11.89 -2.59
CA ARG A 428 -9.36 12.12 -3.58
C ARG A 428 -7.99 11.78 -3.01
N LEU A 429 -7.71 12.21 -1.77
CA LEU A 429 -6.45 11.93 -1.09
C LEU A 429 -6.22 10.41 -0.95
N ARG A 430 -7.24 9.67 -0.50
CA ARG A 430 -7.15 8.21 -0.37
C ARG A 430 -6.86 7.54 -1.71
N HIS A 431 -7.52 7.95 -2.79
CA HIS A 431 -7.28 7.38 -4.11
C HIS A 431 -5.82 7.60 -4.57
N LYS A 432 -5.30 8.83 -4.44
CA LYS A 432 -3.91 9.15 -4.77
C LYS A 432 -2.89 8.45 -3.89
N TYR A 433 -3.23 8.17 -2.63
CA TYR A 433 -2.39 7.37 -1.75
C TYR A 433 -2.20 5.94 -2.26
N THR A 434 -3.29 5.26 -2.62
CA THR A 434 -3.23 3.89 -3.15
C THR A 434 -2.47 3.85 -4.48
N GLU A 435 -2.71 4.82 -5.36
CA GLU A 435 -1.98 4.96 -6.63
C GLU A 435 -0.46 5.08 -6.41
N SER A 436 -0.05 5.99 -5.53
CA SER A 436 1.35 6.22 -5.16
C SER A 436 2.02 4.95 -4.62
N LEU A 437 1.34 4.22 -3.73
CA LEU A 437 1.84 2.98 -3.14
C LEU A 437 2.09 1.91 -4.20
N THR A 438 1.18 1.78 -5.18
CA THR A 438 1.37 0.82 -6.28
C THR A 438 2.48 1.22 -7.24
N HIS A 439 2.60 2.51 -7.54
CA HIS A 439 3.65 3.05 -8.41
C HIS A 439 5.04 2.72 -7.85
N TYR A 440 5.29 3.03 -6.57
CA TYR A 440 6.57 2.75 -5.92
C TYR A 440 6.85 1.25 -5.71
N LEU A 441 5.81 0.42 -5.60
CA LEU A 441 5.97 -1.03 -5.54
C LEU A 441 6.30 -1.63 -6.92
N SER A 442 5.74 -1.12 -8.01
CA SER A 442 5.81 -1.71 -9.37
C SER A 442 7.14 -1.55 -10.12
N GLY A 443 8.13 -0.90 -9.51
CA GLY A 443 9.27 -0.26 -10.18
C GLY A 443 10.27 -1.09 -11.00
N VAL A 444 9.99 -2.30 -11.50
CA VAL A 444 10.93 -3.00 -12.40
C VAL A 444 10.61 -2.76 -13.88
N HIS A 445 9.35 -2.82 -14.30
CA HIS A 445 8.97 -2.65 -15.73
C HIS A 445 8.93 -1.19 -16.20
N ALA A 446 8.49 -0.27 -15.34
CA ALA A 446 8.43 1.16 -15.69
C ALA A 446 9.82 1.77 -15.95
N ARG A 447 10.88 1.24 -15.32
CA ARG A 447 12.26 1.71 -15.51
C ARG A 447 12.84 1.33 -16.87
N THR A 448 12.44 0.20 -17.45
CA THR A 448 12.92 -0.24 -18.77
C THR A 448 12.24 0.54 -19.90
N LEU A 449 10.92 0.79 -19.79
CA LEU A 449 10.17 1.56 -20.78
C LEU A 449 10.54 3.05 -20.76
N SER A 450 10.77 3.65 -19.58
CA SER A 450 11.26 5.03 -19.48
C SER A 450 12.61 5.19 -20.17
N ARG A 451 13.57 4.27 -19.96
CA ARG A 451 14.88 4.33 -20.63
C ARG A 451 14.75 4.28 -22.15
N PHE A 452 13.90 3.42 -22.67
CA PHE A 452 13.66 3.31 -24.11
C PHE A 452 13.05 4.60 -24.69
N MET A 453 12.05 5.17 -24.02
CA MET A 453 11.43 6.44 -24.43
C MET A 453 12.39 7.63 -24.32
N ASP A 454 13.25 7.65 -23.31
CA ASP A 454 14.28 8.68 -23.13
C ASP A 454 15.32 8.59 -24.27
N THR A 455 15.60 7.40 -24.79
CA THR A 455 16.55 7.23 -25.93
C THR A 455 15.95 7.76 -27.23
N LEU A 456 14.64 7.58 -27.44
CA LEU A 456 13.91 8.08 -28.60
C LEU A 456 13.68 9.61 -28.57
N GLN A 457 13.57 10.21 -27.39
CA GLN A 457 13.39 11.68 -27.26
C GLN A 457 14.69 12.48 -27.43
N VAL A 458 15.86 11.86 -27.24
CA VAL A 458 17.17 12.54 -27.33
C VAL A 458 17.68 12.61 -28.78
N GLY A 459 17.16 11.79 -29.70
CA GLY A 459 17.49 11.84 -31.12
C GLY A 459 16.65 12.88 -31.86
N ASN A 460 17.25 14.03 -32.18
CA ASN A 460 16.67 15.01 -33.09
C ASN A 460 16.26 14.33 -34.41
N GLN A 461 15.04 14.63 -34.87
CA GLN A 461 14.41 14.07 -36.07
C GLN A 461 15.34 14.20 -37.28
N ASP A 462 15.62 13.08 -37.97
CA ASP A 462 15.81 13.05 -39.44
C ASP A 462 16.05 11.65 -40.04
N ASN A 463 16.20 10.56 -39.28
CA ASN A 463 15.88 9.21 -39.80
C ASN A 463 15.73 8.16 -38.69
N ILE A 464 14.48 7.85 -38.34
CA ILE A 464 14.13 6.78 -37.39
C ILE A 464 14.74 5.44 -37.83
N LEU A 465 14.79 5.18 -39.14
CA LEU A 465 15.39 3.96 -39.70
C LEU A 465 16.90 3.84 -39.42
N THR A 466 17.64 4.94 -39.45
CA THR A 466 19.08 4.95 -39.11
C THR A 466 19.30 4.66 -37.63
N ALA A 467 18.49 5.27 -36.75
CA ALA A 467 18.56 5.02 -35.31
C ALA A 467 18.21 3.56 -34.97
N LEU A 468 17.16 3.01 -35.59
CA LEU A 468 16.79 1.60 -35.44
C LEU A 468 17.90 0.66 -35.95
N SER A 469 18.53 0.99 -37.09
CA SER A 469 19.66 0.21 -37.61
C SER A 469 20.85 0.18 -36.65
N GLU A 470 21.23 1.31 -36.06
CA GLU A 470 22.33 1.36 -35.08
C GLU A 470 22.03 0.58 -33.80
N LEU A 471 20.80 0.69 -33.29
CA LEU A 471 20.37 -0.04 -32.10
C LEU A 471 20.29 -1.55 -32.35
N LEU A 472 19.91 -1.98 -33.56
CA LEU A 472 19.88 -3.39 -33.94
C LEU A 472 21.28 -4.04 -33.86
N GLU A 473 22.34 -3.27 -34.07
CA GLU A 473 23.71 -3.75 -33.95
C GLU A 473 24.14 -3.87 -32.48
N LYS A 474 23.93 -2.82 -31.67
CA LYS A 474 24.57 -2.64 -30.36
C LYS A 474 23.79 -3.21 -29.17
N GLU A 475 22.48 -3.37 -29.28
CA GLU A 475 21.63 -3.64 -28.12
C GLU A 475 21.45 -5.12 -27.76
N SER A 476 20.88 -5.36 -26.58
CA SER A 476 20.51 -6.70 -26.12
C SER A 476 19.46 -7.36 -27.01
N HIS A 477 19.41 -8.71 -27.02
CA HIS A 477 18.45 -9.47 -27.83
C HIS A 477 16.99 -9.06 -27.65
N ASP A 478 16.59 -8.65 -26.44
CA ASP A 478 15.20 -8.24 -26.16
C ASP A 478 14.83 -6.96 -26.90
N ILE A 479 15.78 -6.02 -27.00
CA ILE A 479 15.62 -4.77 -27.76
C ILE A 479 15.72 -5.05 -29.27
N LYS A 480 16.63 -5.93 -29.70
CA LYS A 480 16.73 -6.35 -31.11
C LYS A 480 15.42 -6.95 -31.63
N SER A 481 14.70 -7.72 -30.81
CA SER A 481 13.39 -8.27 -31.19
C SER A 481 12.38 -7.19 -31.52
N PHE A 482 12.30 -6.18 -30.67
CA PHE A 482 11.38 -5.06 -30.86
C PHE A 482 11.73 -4.25 -32.11
N ILE A 483 13.02 -4.02 -32.36
CA ILE A 483 13.49 -3.30 -33.54
C ILE A 483 13.20 -4.09 -34.83
N VAL A 484 13.47 -5.40 -34.84
CA VAL A 484 13.18 -6.26 -36.00
C VAL A 484 11.69 -6.25 -36.33
N GLU A 485 10.83 -6.32 -35.31
CA GLU A 485 9.37 -6.25 -35.48
C GLU A 485 8.94 -4.89 -36.06
N ILE A 486 9.46 -3.77 -35.54
CA ILE A 486 9.19 -2.44 -36.09
C ILE A 486 9.65 -2.35 -37.55
N LEU A 487 10.88 -2.78 -37.87
CA LEU A 487 11.41 -2.70 -39.24
C LEU A 487 10.62 -3.57 -40.23
N ALA A 488 10.14 -4.74 -39.79
CA ALA A 488 9.29 -5.60 -40.59
C ALA A 488 7.90 -4.99 -40.79
N ASP A 489 7.27 -4.47 -39.72
CA ASP A 489 5.94 -3.84 -39.77
C ASP A 489 5.91 -2.57 -40.61
N LEU A 490 7.01 -1.81 -40.65
CA LEU A 490 7.15 -0.66 -41.56
C LEU A 490 7.05 -1.07 -43.04
N ASN A 491 7.51 -2.28 -43.37
CA ASN A 491 7.41 -2.90 -44.70
C ASN A 491 7.78 -1.97 -45.87
N THR A 492 8.82 -1.16 -45.72
CA THR A 492 9.34 -0.30 -46.79
C THR A 492 10.58 -0.95 -47.44
N ALA A 493 10.89 -0.59 -48.67
CA ALA A 493 12.10 -1.10 -49.35
C ALA A 493 13.37 -0.86 -48.51
N GLU A 494 13.46 0.29 -47.84
CA GLU A 494 14.59 0.65 -46.98
C GLU A 494 14.62 -0.17 -45.67
N SER A 495 13.48 -0.39 -45.00
CA SER A 495 13.44 -1.20 -43.78
C SER A 495 13.73 -2.68 -44.05
N LEU A 496 13.27 -3.21 -45.19
CA LEU A 496 13.56 -4.57 -45.64
C LEU A 496 15.03 -4.73 -46.06
N ASP A 497 15.64 -3.72 -46.70
CA ASP A 497 17.07 -3.73 -47.03
C ASP A 497 17.95 -3.73 -45.77
N ILE A 498 17.58 -2.97 -44.73
CA ILE A 498 18.27 -3.01 -43.42
C ILE A 498 18.25 -4.44 -42.85
N LEU A 499 17.08 -5.08 -42.81
CA LEU A 499 16.95 -6.46 -42.31
C LEU A 499 17.73 -7.46 -43.18
N ARG A 500 17.66 -7.35 -44.51
CA ARG A 500 18.39 -8.23 -45.46
C ARG A 500 19.90 -8.10 -45.31
N ARG A 501 20.44 -6.89 -45.15
CA ARG A 501 21.89 -6.66 -44.97
C ARG A 501 22.40 -7.15 -43.63
N PHE A 502 21.56 -7.06 -42.59
CA PHE A 502 21.94 -7.49 -41.25
C PHE A 502 21.86 -9.01 -41.07
N LEU A 503 20.92 -9.68 -41.76
CA LEU A 503 20.64 -11.11 -41.65
C LEU A 503 21.90 -12.03 -41.75
N PRO A 504 22.84 -11.87 -42.70
CA PRO A 504 24.01 -12.75 -42.81
C PRO A 504 25.00 -12.61 -41.64
N ARG A 505 25.02 -11.45 -40.98
CA ARG A 505 25.95 -11.13 -39.88
C ARG A 505 25.32 -11.32 -38.50
N ALA A 506 24.01 -11.51 -38.46
CA ALA A 506 23.28 -11.74 -37.23
C ALA A 506 23.65 -13.11 -36.62
N ASP A 507 23.64 -13.17 -35.29
CA ASP A 507 23.73 -14.44 -34.57
C ASP A 507 22.51 -15.33 -34.87
N ASN A 508 22.62 -16.63 -34.55
CA ASN A 508 21.57 -17.60 -34.89
C ASN A 508 20.17 -17.25 -34.35
N ARG A 509 20.09 -16.61 -33.17
CA ARG A 509 18.80 -16.24 -32.56
C ARG A 509 18.20 -15.06 -33.31
N THR A 510 19.02 -14.07 -33.63
CA THR A 510 18.60 -12.88 -34.36
C THR A 510 18.28 -13.20 -35.83
N ARG A 511 19.00 -14.14 -36.49
CA ARG A 511 18.62 -14.67 -37.82
C ARG A 511 17.23 -15.29 -37.83
N SER A 512 16.96 -16.15 -36.85
CA SER A 512 15.63 -16.77 -36.66
C SER A 512 14.54 -15.69 -36.49
N MET A 513 14.78 -14.67 -35.66
CA MET A 513 13.85 -13.56 -35.46
C MET A 513 13.56 -12.77 -36.74
N ILE A 514 14.59 -12.42 -37.50
CA ILE A 514 14.43 -11.72 -38.79
C ILE A 514 13.69 -12.59 -39.80
N THR A 515 14.03 -13.87 -39.89
CA THR A 515 13.38 -14.82 -40.81
C THR A 515 11.88 -14.90 -40.52
N VAL A 516 11.49 -15.07 -39.26
CA VAL A 516 10.08 -15.11 -38.84
C VAL A 516 9.37 -13.78 -39.14
N ALA A 517 10.00 -12.65 -38.83
CA ALA A 517 9.41 -11.32 -39.06
C ALA A 517 9.17 -11.06 -40.56
N LEU A 518 10.15 -11.41 -41.41
CA LEU A 518 10.05 -11.31 -42.86
C LEU A 518 9.01 -12.28 -43.45
N GLY A 519 8.92 -13.51 -42.93
CA GLY A 519 7.96 -14.52 -43.39
C GLY A 519 6.51 -14.07 -43.25
N LYS A 520 6.18 -13.43 -42.12
CA LYS A 520 4.84 -12.87 -41.84
C LYS A 520 4.35 -11.88 -42.90
N LEU A 521 5.26 -11.24 -43.64
CA LEU A 521 4.90 -10.29 -44.70
C LEU A 521 4.30 -10.97 -45.93
N LYS A 522 4.51 -12.30 -46.10
CA LYS A 522 4.07 -13.07 -47.27
C LYS A 522 4.52 -12.46 -48.62
N ASN A 523 5.66 -11.79 -48.64
CA ASN A 523 6.18 -11.14 -49.83
C ASN A 523 6.96 -12.15 -50.70
N GLN A 524 6.46 -12.39 -51.92
CA GLN A 524 7.06 -13.31 -52.90
C GLN A 524 8.51 -12.94 -53.27
N GLU A 525 8.90 -11.68 -53.19
CA GLU A 525 10.27 -11.22 -53.47
C GLU A 525 11.29 -11.76 -52.44
N LEU A 526 10.83 -12.24 -51.28
CA LEU A 526 11.68 -12.84 -50.25
C LEU A 526 11.91 -14.34 -50.47
N LYS A 527 11.27 -14.96 -51.47
CA LYS A 527 11.45 -16.38 -51.81
C LYS A 527 12.94 -16.78 -51.91
N PRO A 528 13.81 -16.05 -52.65
CA PRO A 528 15.22 -16.41 -52.74
C PRO A 528 15.95 -16.37 -51.40
N VAL A 529 15.61 -15.39 -50.55
CA VAL A 529 16.19 -15.25 -49.20
C VAL A 529 15.84 -16.46 -48.35
N PHE A 530 14.57 -16.86 -48.32
CA PHE A 530 14.17 -18.03 -47.54
C PHE A 530 14.71 -19.35 -48.12
N SER A 531 14.81 -19.46 -49.45
CA SER A 531 15.42 -20.64 -50.10
C SER A 531 16.88 -20.81 -49.73
N GLU A 532 17.66 -19.73 -49.63
CA GLU A 532 19.05 -19.78 -49.15
C GLU A 532 19.13 -20.27 -47.69
N LEU A 533 18.22 -19.78 -46.83
CA LEU A 533 18.17 -20.14 -45.42
C LEU A 533 17.78 -21.60 -45.14
N LEU A 534 17.25 -22.33 -46.12
CA LEU A 534 17.05 -23.79 -46.01
C LEU A 534 18.36 -24.57 -45.81
N GLN A 535 19.51 -23.97 -46.18
CA GLN A 535 20.85 -24.54 -46.02
C GLN A 535 21.60 -23.96 -44.79
N ASP A 536 20.93 -23.19 -43.92
CA ASP A 536 21.57 -22.63 -42.71
C ASP A 536 22.02 -23.74 -41.75
N LYS A 537 23.14 -23.51 -41.05
CA LYS A 537 23.69 -24.45 -40.06
C LYS A 537 22.80 -24.59 -38.82
N ASP A 538 22.03 -23.56 -38.47
CA ASP A 538 21.12 -23.57 -37.33
C ASP A 538 19.74 -24.08 -37.75
N SER A 539 19.34 -25.25 -37.21
CA SER A 539 18.06 -25.87 -37.58
C SER A 539 16.82 -25.06 -37.16
N ARG A 540 16.94 -24.04 -36.31
CA ARG A 540 15.82 -23.12 -36.03
C ARG A 540 15.59 -22.21 -37.21
N VAL A 541 16.67 -21.67 -37.80
CA VAL A 541 16.61 -20.84 -39.01
C VAL A 541 16.04 -21.65 -40.18
N VAL A 542 16.50 -22.89 -40.36
CA VAL A 542 15.94 -23.81 -41.37
C VAL A 542 14.44 -24.02 -41.16
N ALA A 543 14.01 -24.31 -39.93
CA ALA A 543 12.58 -24.50 -39.62
C ALA A 543 11.76 -23.23 -39.89
N ASP A 544 12.27 -22.06 -39.53
CA ASP A 544 11.60 -20.79 -39.75
C ASP A 544 11.55 -20.43 -41.26
N ALA A 545 12.57 -20.83 -42.04
CA ALA A 545 12.60 -20.69 -43.50
C ALA A 545 11.58 -21.60 -44.20
N VAL A 546 11.44 -22.86 -43.75
CA VAL A 546 10.38 -23.78 -44.22
C VAL A 546 8.99 -23.15 -44.01
N VAL A 547 8.74 -22.62 -42.81
CA VAL A 547 7.45 -21.95 -42.50
C VAL A 547 7.25 -20.72 -43.38
N SER A 548 8.28 -19.89 -43.54
CA SER A 548 8.21 -18.66 -44.34
C SER A 548 7.97 -18.95 -45.83
N LEU A 549 8.56 -20.01 -46.38
CA LEU A 549 8.33 -20.45 -47.75
C LEU A 549 6.92 -20.99 -47.97
N ALA A 550 6.41 -21.81 -47.05
CA ALA A 550 5.05 -22.34 -47.17
C ALA A 550 3.98 -21.24 -47.10
N GLN A 551 4.24 -20.17 -46.34
CA GLN A 551 3.36 -18.99 -46.25
C GLN A 551 3.27 -18.19 -47.56
N LEU A 552 4.17 -18.43 -48.53
CA LEU A 552 4.07 -17.86 -49.88
C LEU A 552 3.04 -18.61 -50.75
N GLU A 553 2.52 -19.75 -50.30
CA GLU A 553 1.45 -20.51 -50.97
C GLU A 553 1.78 -20.94 -52.41
N ASP A 554 3.07 -21.12 -52.71
CA ASP A 554 3.58 -21.61 -54.01
C ASP A 554 3.58 -23.15 -54.04
N ILE A 555 2.83 -23.74 -54.98
CA ILE A 555 2.61 -25.19 -55.09
C ILE A 555 3.91 -25.96 -55.30
N GLU A 556 4.81 -25.46 -56.17
CA GLU A 556 6.07 -26.15 -56.47
C GLU A 556 7.01 -26.11 -55.26
N VAL A 557 7.04 -24.97 -54.55
CA VAL A 557 7.80 -24.83 -53.31
C VAL A 557 7.26 -25.79 -52.26
N ASN A 558 5.94 -25.84 -52.08
CA ASN A 558 5.29 -26.71 -51.10
C ASN A 558 5.57 -28.19 -51.34
N GLU A 559 5.56 -28.64 -52.60
CA GLU A 559 5.96 -30.00 -52.96
C GLU A 559 7.44 -30.27 -52.62
N GLY A 560 8.33 -29.30 -52.88
CA GLY A 560 9.74 -29.40 -52.49
C GLY A 560 9.95 -29.48 -50.97
N LEU A 561 9.12 -28.78 -50.18
CA LEU A 561 9.21 -28.77 -48.72
C LEU A 561 8.85 -30.12 -48.08
N LEU A 562 8.14 -31.02 -48.78
CA LEU A 562 7.82 -32.37 -48.26
C LEU A 562 9.07 -33.19 -47.91
N ALA A 563 10.20 -32.96 -48.59
CA ALA A 563 11.47 -33.61 -48.27
C ALA A 563 11.91 -33.33 -46.81
N PHE A 564 11.52 -32.19 -46.24
CA PHE A 564 11.88 -31.79 -44.87
C PHE A 564 11.09 -32.53 -43.78
N LEU A 565 10.04 -33.30 -44.14
CA LEU A 565 9.37 -34.23 -43.23
C LEU A 565 10.31 -35.34 -42.73
N ARG A 566 11.37 -35.64 -43.49
CA ARG A 566 12.40 -36.63 -43.15
C ARG A 566 13.69 -36.00 -42.61
N HIS A 567 13.68 -34.69 -42.35
CA HIS A 567 14.87 -33.98 -41.87
C HIS A 567 15.36 -34.53 -40.52
N PRO A 568 16.68 -34.67 -40.27
CA PRO A 568 17.20 -35.24 -39.02
C PRO A 568 16.82 -34.42 -37.79
N ASN A 569 16.65 -33.10 -37.95
CA ASN A 569 16.22 -32.23 -36.88
C ASN A 569 14.69 -32.27 -36.67
N ARG A 570 14.28 -32.68 -35.46
CA ARG A 570 12.88 -32.76 -35.02
C ARG A 570 12.07 -31.46 -35.15
N ARG A 571 12.69 -30.30 -34.93
CA ARG A 571 12.03 -28.99 -35.04
C ARG A 571 11.68 -28.69 -36.49
N VAL A 572 12.57 -29.05 -37.42
CA VAL A 572 12.34 -28.88 -38.85
C VAL A 572 11.19 -29.79 -39.30
N LYS A 573 11.19 -31.06 -38.91
CA LYS A 573 10.08 -31.99 -39.19
C LYS A 573 8.73 -31.45 -38.70
N ALA A 574 8.66 -31.06 -37.43
CA ALA A 574 7.44 -30.53 -36.81
C ALA A 574 6.94 -29.26 -37.50
N ASN A 575 7.83 -28.30 -37.78
CA ASN A 575 7.45 -27.06 -38.48
C ASN A 575 7.08 -27.30 -39.94
N THR A 576 7.68 -28.29 -40.60
CA THR A 576 7.27 -28.70 -41.97
C THR A 576 5.83 -29.18 -41.98
N VAL A 577 5.45 -30.01 -40.99
CA VAL A 577 4.05 -30.44 -40.84
C VAL A 577 3.12 -29.25 -40.60
N ILE A 578 3.47 -28.34 -39.68
CA ILE A 578 2.66 -27.14 -39.40
C ILE A 578 2.49 -26.28 -40.67
N ALA A 579 3.60 -26.05 -41.37
CA ALA A 579 3.67 -25.18 -42.54
C ALA A 579 2.86 -25.72 -43.72
N LEU A 580 2.91 -27.04 -43.95
CA LEU A 580 2.24 -27.69 -45.07
C LEU A 580 0.77 -28.04 -44.80
N TRP A 581 0.34 -28.14 -43.54
CA TRP A 581 -1.05 -28.46 -43.18
C TRP A 581 -2.12 -27.59 -43.88
N PRO A 582 -2.03 -26.25 -43.88
CA PRO A 582 -3.05 -25.41 -44.52
C PRO A 582 -3.03 -25.46 -46.05
N VAL A 583 -1.90 -25.82 -46.66
CA VAL A 583 -1.66 -25.74 -48.11
C VAL A 583 -1.68 -27.10 -48.83
N THR A 584 -2.08 -28.17 -48.14
CA THR A 584 -2.13 -29.54 -48.68
C THR A 584 -3.53 -30.15 -48.63
N ASP A 585 -3.77 -31.12 -49.52
CA ASP A 585 -5.03 -31.87 -49.63
C ASP A 585 -5.19 -32.96 -48.55
N GLU A 586 -6.35 -33.63 -48.51
CA GLU A 586 -6.62 -34.66 -47.50
C GLU A 586 -5.64 -35.84 -47.55
N ILE A 587 -5.19 -36.21 -48.75
CA ILE A 587 -4.25 -37.33 -48.95
C ILE A 587 -2.90 -36.98 -48.31
N ARG A 588 -2.36 -35.81 -48.61
CA ARG A 588 -1.10 -35.33 -48.03
C ARG A 588 -1.24 -35.07 -46.52
N ARG A 589 -2.39 -34.59 -46.04
CA ARG A 589 -2.64 -34.46 -44.58
C ARG A 589 -2.56 -35.80 -43.86
N ALA A 590 -2.97 -36.91 -44.48
CA ALA A 590 -2.80 -38.24 -43.90
C ALA A 590 -1.29 -38.58 -43.71
N GLU A 591 -0.44 -38.25 -44.70
CA GLU A 591 1.02 -38.39 -44.59
C GLU A 591 1.59 -37.52 -43.45
N LEU A 592 1.15 -36.26 -43.34
CA LEU A 592 1.55 -35.36 -42.25
C LEU A 592 1.15 -35.90 -40.86
N LEU A 593 -0.06 -36.45 -40.72
CA LEU A 593 -0.52 -37.06 -39.47
C LEU A 593 0.26 -38.33 -39.11
N MET A 594 0.67 -39.13 -40.10
CA MET A 594 1.54 -40.28 -39.86
C MET A 594 2.88 -39.85 -39.27
N VAL A 595 3.50 -38.80 -39.80
CA VAL A 595 4.76 -38.25 -39.25
C VAL A 595 4.59 -37.84 -37.79
N LEU A 596 3.48 -37.17 -37.44
CA LEU A 596 3.20 -36.79 -36.05
C LEU A 596 2.95 -38.00 -35.15
N ARG A 597 2.25 -39.03 -35.63
CA ARG A 597 2.03 -40.28 -34.87
C ARG A 597 3.34 -41.00 -34.60
N ASP A 598 4.22 -41.10 -35.60
CA ASP A 598 5.53 -41.72 -35.46
C ASP A 598 6.40 -40.96 -34.44
N MET A 599 6.40 -39.63 -34.51
CA MET A 599 7.12 -38.80 -33.54
C MET A 599 6.54 -38.90 -32.12
N LEU A 600 5.22 -39.03 -31.96
CA LEU A 600 4.58 -39.29 -30.66
C LEU A 600 4.87 -40.70 -30.11
N GLY A 601 4.94 -41.70 -30.99
CA GLY A 601 5.21 -43.10 -30.64
C GLY A 601 6.69 -43.41 -30.39
N GLY A 602 7.60 -42.57 -30.91
CA GLY A 602 9.04 -42.73 -30.80
C GLY A 602 9.55 -42.76 -29.34
N LEU A 603 10.76 -43.27 -29.13
CA LEU A 603 11.38 -43.39 -27.80
C LEU A 603 11.94 -42.06 -27.27
N ASP A 604 12.29 -41.11 -28.14
CA ASP A 604 12.89 -39.82 -27.75
C ASP A 604 11.82 -38.82 -27.26
N CYS A 605 11.98 -38.32 -26.03
CA CYS A 605 11.06 -37.36 -25.43
C CYS A 605 11.01 -36.02 -26.17
N LEU A 606 12.11 -35.64 -26.86
CA LEU A 606 12.17 -34.40 -27.61
C LEU A 606 11.42 -34.50 -28.95
N ASP A 607 11.32 -35.70 -29.54
CA ASP A 607 10.49 -35.94 -30.72
C ASP A 607 9.00 -35.89 -30.36
N ARG A 608 8.62 -36.51 -29.24
CA ARG A 608 7.26 -36.40 -28.69
C ARG A 608 6.89 -34.95 -28.40
N ALA A 609 7.79 -34.19 -27.77
CA ALA A 609 7.57 -32.78 -27.49
C ALA A 609 7.40 -31.94 -28.77
N ALA A 610 8.19 -32.22 -29.81
CA ALA A 610 8.07 -31.54 -31.10
C ALA A 610 6.74 -31.88 -31.81
N ALA A 611 6.28 -33.14 -31.72
CA ALA A 611 4.99 -33.54 -32.25
C ALA A 611 3.82 -32.88 -31.50
N LEU A 612 3.88 -32.82 -30.17
CA LEU A 612 2.86 -32.12 -29.36
C LEU A 612 2.78 -30.63 -29.69
N TYR A 613 3.94 -29.99 -29.89
CA TYR A 613 4.00 -28.61 -30.38
C TYR A 613 3.27 -28.48 -31.73
N ALA A 614 3.63 -29.32 -32.71
CA ALA A 614 3.00 -29.30 -34.02
C ALA A 614 1.49 -29.52 -33.96
N ILE A 615 1.03 -30.51 -33.19
CA ILE A 615 -0.39 -30.80 -32.97
C ILE A 615 -1.12 -29.56 -32.46
N GLY A 616 -0.54 -28.81 -31.52
CA GLY A 616 -1.15 -27.57 -31.03
C GLY A 616 -1.22 -26.45 -32.09
N GLU A 617 -0.32 -26.41 -33.05
CA GLU A 617 -0.25 -25.36 -34.08
C GLU A 617 -1.08 -25.68 -35.35
N LEU A 618 -1.63 -26.89 -35.51
CA LEU A 618 -2.36 -27.27 -36.74
C LEU A 618 -3.64 -26.47 -37.00
N GLY A 619 -4.28 -25.95 -35.95
CA GLY A 619 -5.60 -25.31 -36.06
C GLY A 619 -6.76 -26.28 -36.34
N ALA A 620 -6.49 -27.59 -36.40
CA ALA A 620 -7.49 -28.64 -36.61
C ALA A 620 -8.01 -29.17 -35.27
N ALA A 621 -8.99 -28.47 -34.69
CA ALA A 621 -9.44 -28.70 -33.31
C ALA A 621 -9.83 -30.15 -33.01
N ASP A 622 -10.67 -30.77 -33.86
CA ASP A 622 -11.15 -32.14 -33.62
C ASP A 622 -10.02 -33.17 -33.68
N ILE A 623 -9.17 -33.10 -34.71
CA ILE A 623 -8.06 -34.03 -34.92
C ILE A 623 -7.00 -33.84 -33.84
N GLY A 624 -6.62 -32.59 -33.57
CA GLY A 624 -5.64 -32.25 -32.56
C GLY A 624 -6.08 -32.71 -31.17
N GLN A 625 -7.33 -32.45 -30.81
CA GLN A 625 -7.92 -32.91 -29.55
C GLN A 625 -7.89 -34.45 -29.44
N GLN A 626 -8.33 -35.17 -30.48
CA GLN A 626 -8.30 -36.64 -30.49
C GLN A 626 -6.89 -37.20 -30.30
N MET A 627 -5.88 -36.63 -30.98
CA MET A 627 -4.48 -37.06 -30.83
C MET A 627 -3.96 -36.82 -29.41
N LEU A 628 -4.31 -35.69 -28.79
CA LEU A 628 -3.94 -35.39 -27.40
C LEU A 628 -4.63 -36.33 -26.40
N GLU A 629 -5.90 -36.68 -26.64
CA GLU A 629 -6.66 -37.65 -25.82
C GLU A 629 -6.02 -39.05 -25.86
N VAL A 630 -5.69 -39.55 -27.05
CA VAL A 630 -5.01 -40.84 -27.22
C VAL A 630 -3.64 -40.82 -26.53
N PHE A 631 -2.86 -39.76 -26.72
CA PHE A 631 -1.56 -39.62 -26.07
C PHE A 631 -1.68 -39.57 -24.55
N TYR A 632 -2.67 -38.84 -24.02
CA TYR A 632 -2.93 -38.76 -22.58
C TYR A 632 -3.26 -40.12 -21.96
N ALA A 633 -4.15 -40.89 -22.60
CA ALA A 633 -4.57 -42.19 -22.13
C ALA A 633 -3.39 -43.19 -22.06
N GLY A 634 -2.50 -43.17 -23.05
CA GLY A 634 -1.35 -44.09 -23.11
C GLY A 634 -0.07 -43.61 -22.39
N SER A 635 0.08 -42.31 -22.12
CA SER A 635 1.37 -41.72 -21.68
C SER A 635 1.29 -40.80 -20.46
N ARG A 636 0.25 -40.91 -19.61
CA ARG A 636 0.04 -40.05 -18.43
C ARG A 636 1.28 -39.91 -17.54
N GLU A 637 1.96 -41.00 -17.23
CA GLU A 637 3.16 -40.97 -16.38
C GLU A 637 4.35 -40.25 -17.06
N HIS A 638 4.51 -40.43 -18.37
CA HIS A 638 5.57 -39.77 -19.15
C HIS A 638 5.34 -38.25 -19.23
N ILE A 639 4.07 -37.82 -19.40
CA ILE A 639 3.68 -36.40 -19.36
C ILE A 639 4.10 -35.76 -18.04
N VAL A 640 3.89 -36.46 -16.92
CA VAL A 640 4.22 -35.94 -15.58
C VAL A 640 5.72 -36.03 -15.26
N LYS A 641 6.50 -36.88 -15.92
CA LYS A 641 7.95 -36.99 -15.65
C LYS A 641 8.78 -36.03 -16.50
N ASP A 642 8.56 -35.99 -17.81
CA ASP A 642 9.41 -35.21 -18.72
C ASP A 642 8.99 -33.73 -18.81
N ARG A 643 9.96 -32.81 -18.72
CA ARG A 643 9.71 -31.36 -18.73
C ARG A 643 9.29 -30.83 -20.10
N HIS A 644 9.81 -31.38 -21.18
CA HIS A 644 9.52 -30.93 -22.55
C HIS A 644 8.11 -31.40 -22.96
N ILE A 645 7.81 -32.69 -22.72
CA ILE A 645 6.48 -33.25 -22.97
C ILE A 645 5.44 -32.49 -22.15
N TRP A 646 5.69 -32.28 -20.85
CA TRP A 646 4.80 -31.51 -19.97
C TRP A 646 4.42 -30.16 -20.57
N ARG A 647 5.42 -29.34 -20.94
CA ARG A 647 5.18 -27.99 -21.45
C ARG A 647 4.39 -28.00 -22.75
N GLN A 648 4.77 -28.86 -23.69
CA GLN A 648 4.14 -28.88 -25.01
C GLN A 648 2.74 -29.48 -24.96
N PHE A 649 2.51 -30.49 -24.12
CA PHE A 649 1.19 -31.07 -23.92
C PHE A 649 0.20 -30.05 -23.34
N LEU A 650 0.60 -29.32 -22.29
CA LEU A 650 -0.21 -28.28 -21.69
C LEU A 650 -0.50 -27.12 -22.66
N ALA A 651 0.51 -26.71 -23.46
CA ALA A 651 0.34 -25.67 -24.46
C ALA A 651 -0.61 -26.09 -25.59
N ALA A 652 -0.52 -27.35 -26.05
CA ALA A 652 -1.40 -27.88 -27.08
C ALA A 652 -2.86 -27.97 -26.60
N LEU A 653 -3.11 -28.46 -25.38
CA LEU A 653 -4.47 -28.50 -24.81
C LEU A 653 -5.10 -27.11 -24.66
N ALA A 654 -4.29 -26.09 -24.34
CA ALA A 654 -4.79 -24.72 -24.21
C ALA A 654 -5.32 -24.15 -25.54
N LYS A 655 -4.80 -24.62 -26.67
CA LYS A 655 -5.21 -24.17 -28.02
C LYS A 655 -6.46 -24.84 -28.55
N TYR A 656 -6.87 -25.95 -27.93
CA TYR A 656 -8.11 -26.64 -28.21
C TYR A 656 -9.03 -26.56 -26.98
N PRO A 657 -9.58 -25.36 -26.69
CA PRO A 657 -10.36 -25.13 -25.49
C PRO A 657 -11.66 -25.93 -25.54
N SER A 658 -11.74 -26.97 -24.72
CA SER A 658 -12.94 -27.78 -24.52
C SER A 658 -13.07 -28.21 -23.08
N THR A 659 -14.28 -28.60 -22.66
CA THR A 659 -14.49 -29.15 -21.31
C THR A 659 -13.61 -30.38 -21.09
N ARG A 660 -13.41 -31.22 -22.13
CA ARG A 660 -12.50 -32.37 -22.06
C ARG A 660 -11.05 -31.95 -21.82
N SER A 661 -10.56 -30.93 -22.52
CA SER A 661 -9.20 -30.41 -22.33
C SER A 661 -8.97 -29.94 -20.90
N ILE A 662 -9.94 -29.21 -20.33
CA ILE A 662 -9.87 -28.75 -18.94
C ILE A 662 -9.94 -29.94 -17.97
N GLU A 663 -10.80 -30.93 -18.19
CA GLU A 663 -10.87 -32.14 -17.37
C GLU A 663 -9.55 -32.93 -17.38
N MET A 664 -8.89 -33.07 -18.53
CA MET A 664 -7.58 -33.72 -18.62
C MET A 664 -6.52 -32.97 -17.80
N LEU A 665 -6.54 -31.63 -17.87
CA LEU A 665 -5.68 -30.73 -17.10
C LEU A 665 -5.93 -30.86 -15.59
N LEU A 666 -7.19 -30.88 -15.16
CA LEU A 666 -7.58 -31.09 -13.76
C LEU A 666 -7.20 -32.48 -13.27
N GLY A 667 -7.33 -33.52 -14.10
CA GLY A 667 -6.84 -34.86 -13.79
C GLY A 667 -5.33 -34.92 -13.58
N LEU A 668 -4.54 -34.12 -14.30
CA LEU A 668 -3.09 -33.99 -14.03
C LEU A 668 -2.82 -33.29 -12.69
N ALA A 669 -3.64 -32.30 -12.32
CA ALA A 669 -3.48 -31.52 -11.08
C ALA A 669 -3.54 -32.38 -9.81
N GLU A 670 -4.38 -33.42 -9.83
CA GLU A 670 -4.56 -34.38 -8.74
C GLU A 670 -3.32 -35.25 -8.51
N THR A 671 -2.57 -35.54 -9.58
CA THR A 671 -1.39 -36.44 -9.52
C THR A 671 -0.06 -35.71 -9.38
N THR A 672 -0.09 -34.38 -9.23
CA THR A 672 1.11 -33.55 -9.30
C THR A 672 1.26 -32.60 -8.11
N TYR A 673 2.47 -32.03 -7.98
CA TYR A 673 2.85 -31.14 -6.89
C TYR A 673 2.54 -29.66 -7.22
N ALA A 674 2.57 -28.80 -6.20
CA ALA A 674 2.07 -27.42 -6.26
C ALA A 674 2.65 -26.58 -7.43
N LYS A 675 3.94 -26.73 -7.75
CA LYS A 675 4.56 -25.97 -8.85
C LYS A 675 3.97 -26.34 -10.22
N ARG A 676 3.74 -27.63 -10.48
CA ARG A 676 3.14 -28.11 -11.73
C ARG A 676 1.65 -27.72 -11.83
N ARG A 677 0.94 -27.63 -10.71
CA ARG A 677 -0.43 -27.06 -10.70
C ARG A 677 -0.47 -25.61 -11.17
N MET A 678 0.62 -24.85 -11.03
CA MET A 678 0.71 -23.50 -11.59
C MET A 678 0.78 -23.52 -13.12
N ASP A 679 1.54 -24.44 -13.71
CA ASP A 679 1.61 -24.61 -15.17
C ASP A 679 0.24 -25.02 -15.74
N ILE A 680 -0.47 -25.91 -15.03
CA ILE A 680 -1.83 -26.32 -15.38
C ILE A 680 -2.78 -25.11 -15.33
N ALA A 681 -2.76 -24.34 -14.24
CA ALA A 681 -3.61 -23.16 -14.13
C ALA A 681 -3.33 -22.14 -15.25
N ALA A 682 -2.06 -21.96 -15.64
CA ALA A 682 -1.71 -21.10 -16.76
C ALA A 682 -2.25 -21.62 -18.10
N SER A 683 -2.18 -22.93 -18.34
CA SER A 683 -2.75 -23.59 -19.54
C SER A 683 -4.28 -23.44 -19.60
N ILE A 684 -4.98 -23.67 -18.49
CA ILE A 684 -6.43 -23.45 -18.40
C ILE A 684 -6.77 -21.96 -18.60
N GLY A 685 -5.97 -21.05 -18.03
CA GLY A 685 -6.15 -19.62 -18.22
C GLY A 685 -5.96 -19.18 -19.68
N ALA A 686 -5.04 -19.81 -20.40
CA ALA A 686 -4.87 -19.60 -21.84
C ALA A 686 -6.06 -20.17 -22.64
N ALA A 687 -6.66 -21.29 -22.22
CA ALA A 687 -7.87 -21.82 -22.84
C ALA A 687 -9.06 -20.84 -22.75
N LEU A 688 -9.20 -20.12 -21.63
CA LEU A 688 -10.18 -19.00 -21.52
C LEU A 688 -9.89 -17.90 -22.54
N GLY A 689 -8.62 -17.52 -22.72
CA GLY A 689 -8.22 -16.55 -23.73
C GLY A 689 -8.46 -17.02 -25.17
N ASN A 690 -8.42 -18.33 -25.41
CA ASN A 690 -8.65 -18.94 -26.72
C ASN A 690 -10.13 -19.24 -27.01
N GLY A 691 -11.06 -18.69 -26.22
CA GLY A 691 -12.50 -18.74 -26.50
C GLY A 691 -13.30 -19.80 -25.73
N TYR A 692 -12.75 -20.42 -24.67
CA TYR A 692 -13.57 -21.24 -23.77
C TYR A 692 -14.65 -20.39 -23.08
N SER A 693 -15.89 -20.89 -23.01
CA SER A 693 -17.01 -20.17 -22.40
C SER A 693 -16.73 -19.83 -20.93
N GLN A 694 -16.80 -18.54 -20.60
CA GLN A 694 -16.64 -18.04 -19.23
C GLN A 694 -17.75 -18.57 -18.31
N ASP A 695 -18.96 -18.74 -18.82
CA ASP A 695 -20.09 -19.26 -18.02
C ASP A 695 -19.89 -20.74 -17.66
N ALA A 696 -19.54 -21.56 -18.66
CA ALA A 696 -19.19 -22.97 -18.44
C ALA A 696 -17.98 -23.13 -17.50
N PHE A 697 -17.03 -22.19 -17.54
CA PHE A 697 -15.90 -22.15 -16.63
C PHE A 697 -16.31 -21.85 -15.19
N LEU A 698 -17.18 -20.86 -15.00
CA LEU A 698 -17.67 -20.49 -13.68
C LEU A 698 -18.56 -21.59 -13.07
N ASP A 699 -19.34 -22.30 -13.90
CA ASP A 699 -20.10 -23.48 -13.48
C ASP A 699 -19.18 -24.60 -12.97
N MET A 700 -18.10 -24.87 -13.69
CA MET A 700 -17.09 -25.84 -13.26
C MET A 700 -16.42 -25.39 -11.95
N LEU A 701 -16.03 -24.12 -11.86
CA LEU A 701 -15.41 -23.54 -10.69
C LEU A 701 -16.26 -23.68 -9.41
N GLU A 702 -17.58 -23.53 -9.50
CA GLU A 702 -18.48 -23.60 -8.34
C GLU A 702 -18.72 -25.01 -7.82
N ASN A 703 -18.70 -26.00 -8.72
CA ASN A 703 -19.11 -27.37 -8.44
C ASN A 703 -17.94 -28.33 -8.14
N GLU A 704 -16.72 -27.93 -8.46
CA GLU A 704 -15.54 -28.76 -8.29
C GLU A 704 -15.04 -28.90 -6.84
N ASN A 705 -14.22 -29.93 -6.59
CA ASN A 705 -13.56 -30.12 -5.29
C ASN A 705 -12.51 -29.02 -4.99
N ASP A 706 -12.08 -28.88 -3.73
CA ASP A 706 -11.23 -27.75 -3.31
C ASP A 706 -9.91 -27.65 -4.10
N LEU A 707 -9.27 -28.79 -4.39
CA LEU A 707 -8.02 -28.81 -5.16
C LEU A 707 -8.23 -28.28 -6.58
N ARG A 708 -9.22 -28.83 -7.29
CA ARG A 708 -9.55 -28.42 -8.67
C ARG A 708 -10.02 -26.98 -8.71
N ARG A 709 -10.85 -26.56 -7.76
CA ARG A 709 -11.32 -25.18 -7.61
C ARG A 709 -10.17 -24.19 -7.41
N HIS A 710 -9.15 -24.52 -6.61
CA HIS A 710 -7.99 -23.64 -6.44
C HIS A 710 -7.17 -23.49 -7.74
N VAL A 711 -7.06 -24.57 -8.52
CA VAL A 711 -6.43 -24.52 -9.85
C VAL A 711 -7.24 -23.65 -10.81
N LEU A 712 -8.57 -23.81 -10.84
CA LEU A 712 -9.48 -23.00 -11.66
C LEU A 712 -9.48 -21.52 -11.23
N MET A 713 -9.51 -21.22 -9.93
CA MET A 713 -9.40 -19.84 -9.44
C MET A 713 -8.11 -19.16 -9.89
N ARG A 714 -7.00 -19.90 -9.83
CA ARG A 714 -5.71 -19.41 -10.31
C ARG A 714 -5.72 -19.21 -11.83
N ALA A 715 -6.35 -20.12 -12.57
CA ALA A 715 -6.50 -20.01 -14.01
C ALA A 715 -7.30 -18.76 -14.41
N LEU A 716 -8.42 -18.51 -13.74
CA LEU A 716 -9.22 -17.31 -13.94
C LEU A 716 -8.42 -16.04 -13.65
N PHE A 717 -7.66 -16.01 -12.55
CA PHE A 717 -6.80 -14.90 -12.22
C PHE A 717 -5.72 -14.64 -13.28
N VAL A 718 -5.02 -15.69 -13.73
CA VAL A 718 -3.93 -15.61 -14.71
C VAL A 718 -4.46 -15.23 -16.10
N SER A 719 -5.66 -15.69 -16.48
CA SER A 719 -6.26 -15.37 -17.78
C SER A 719 -6.38 -13.88 -18.04
N GLY A 720 -6.58 -13.08 -16.97
CA GLY A 720 -6.83 -11.64 -17.08
C GLY A 720 -8.16 -11.30 -17.76
N ALA A 721 -9.01 -12.28 -18.07
CA ALA A 721 -10.30 -12.07 -18.71
C ALA A 721 -11.20 -11.20 -17.79
N PRO A 722 -11.81 -10.13 -18.32
CA PRO A 722 -12.75 -9.33 -17.55
C PRO A 722 -13.96 -10.20 -17.16
N LEU A 723 -14.50 -9.94 -15.96
CA LEU A 723 -15.71 -10.60 -15.48
C LEU A 723 -16.92 -9.72 -15.77
N GLU A 724 -17.96 -10.33 -16.30
CA GLU A 724 -19.28 -9.70 -16.34
C GLU A 724 -19.88 -9.58 -14.93
N ARG A 725 -20.90 -8.73 -14.79
CA ARG A 725 -21.55 -8.48 -13.48
C ARG A 725 -22.08 -9.75 -12.81
N ASP A 726 -22.54 -10.72 -13.59
CA ASP A 726 -23.00 -11.99 -13.03
C ASP A 726 -21.83 -12.82 -12.48
N GLY A 727 -20.73 -12.90 -13.23
CA GLY A 727 -19.48 -13.50 -12.77
C GLY A 727 -18.92 -12.83 -11.51
N GLU A 728 -19.01 -11.50 -11.39
CA GLU A 728 -18.64 -10.78 -10.16
C GLU A 728 -19.46 -11.29 -8.95
N ARG A 729 -20.79 -11.41 -9.09
CA ARG A 729 -21.70 -11.89 -8.03
C ARG A 729 -21.42 -13.35 -7.65
N ARG A 730 -21.19 -14.20 -8.64
CA ARG A 730 -20.83 -15.62 -8.46
C ARG A 730 -19.54 -15.76 -7.65
N LEU A 731 -18.51 -15.00 -7.99
CA LEU A 731 -17.25 -14.98 -7.22
C LEU A 731 -17.43 -14.44 -5.79
N GLU A 732 -18.25 -13.41 -5.57
CA GLU A 732 -18.52 -12.93 -4.20
C GLU A 732 -19.18 -13.98 -3.31
N LYS A 733 -20.07 -14.81 -3.89
CA LYS A 733 -20.69 -15.94 -3.20
C LYS A 733 -19.67 -17.04 -2.91
N LEU A 734 -18.82 -17.37 -3.89
CA LEU A 734 -17.75 -18.36 -3.76
C LEU A 734 -16.72 -17.94 -2.70
N ALA A 735 -16.35 -16.66 -2.63
CA ALA A 735 -15.43 -16.13 -1.62
C ALA A 735 -15.93 -16.39 -0.19
N GLY A 736 -17.25 -16.31 0.03
CA GLY A 736 -17.83 -16.65 1.33
C GLY A 736 -17.69 -18.12 1.70
N ARG A 737 -17.76 -19.02 0.71
CA ARG A 737 -17.52 -20.47 0.89
C ARG A 737 -16.04 -20.72 1.20
N GLU A 738 -15.12 -20.11 0.45
CA GLU A 738 -13.68 -20.24 0.67
C GLU A 738 -13.23 -19.71 2.03
N TYR A 739 -13.74 -18.56 2.46
CA TYR A 739 -13.42 -18.03 3.78
C TYR A 739 -13.83 -19.00 4.91
N ARG A 740 -15.01 -19.63 4.80
CA ARG A 740 -15.45 -20.64 5.78
C ARG A 740 -14.57 -21.89 5.76
N ALA A 741 -14.16 -22.35 4.58
CA ALA A 741 -13.25 -23.48 4.42
C ALA A 741 -11.87 -23.18 5.04
N ALA A 742 -11.30 -22.00 4.76
CA ALA A 742 -10.04 -21.55 5.34
C ALA A 742 -10.10 -21.45 6.87
N ARG A 743 -11.23 -20.96 7.41
CA ARG A 743 -11.46 -20.89 8.86
C ARG A 743 -11.55 -22.27 9.50
N ALA A 744 -12.28 -23.20 8.88
CA ALA A 744 -12.34 -24.58 9.34
C ALA A 744 -10.95 -25.25 9.33
N ALA A 745 -10.14 -25.01 8.30
CA ALA A 745 -8.76 -25.50 8.23
C ALA A 745 -7.88 -24.91 9.34
N TRP A 746 -8.06 -23.63 9.71
CA TRP A 746 -7.40 -23.03 10.87
C TRP A 746 -7.81 -23.66 12.19
N ASP A 747 -9.10 -23.98 12.37
CA ASP A 747 -9.60 -24.66 13.57
C ASP A 747 -9.04 -26.09 13.67
N MET A 748 -8.95 -26.81 12.55
CA MET A 748 -8.27 -28.11 12.45
C MET A 748 -6.80 -28.00 12.83
N TYR A 749 -6.07 -27.03 12.25
CA TYR A 749 -4.66 -26.77 12.57
C TYR A 749 -4.46 -26.45 14.06
N GLY A 750 -5.34 -25.64 14.63
CA GLY A 750 -5.36 -25.31 16.05
C GLY A 750 -5.66 -26.51 16.95
N THR A 751 -6.44 -27.48 16.48
CA THR A 751 -6.72 -28.74 17.20
C THR A 751 -5.51 -29.68 17.15
N LEU A 752 -4.85 -29.79 15.98
CA LEU A 752 -3.67 -30.63 15.78
C LEU A 752 -2.44 -30.15 16.56
N ALA A 753 -2.28 -28.84 16.82
CA ALA A 753 -1.12 -28.27 17.52
C ALA A 753 -0.90 -28.87 18.93
N PRO A 754 0.07 -29.77 19.16
CA PRO A 754 0.21 -30.44 20.45
C PRO A 754 1.10 -29.65 21.44
N ARG A 755 1.07 -30.04 22.73
CA ARG A 755 2.06 -29.62 23.76
C ARG A 755 3.35 -30.46 23.72
N LYS A 756 3.33 -31.64 23.07
CA LYS A 756 4.48 -32.56 22.89
C LYS A 756 4.78 -32.70 21.40
N ALA A 757 6.06 -32.72 21.04
CA ALA A 757 6.51 -32.86 19.66
C ALA A 757 6.28 -34.30 19.15
N ASP A 758 5.13 -34.57 18.53
CA ASP A 758 4.95 -35.72 17.63
C ASP A 758 5.22 -35.24 16.20
N SER A 759 6.34 -35.69 15.62
CA SER A 759 6.78 -35.31 14.28
C SER A 759 5.76 -35.67 13.18
N ARG A 760 4.88 -36.65 13.42
CA ARG A 760 3.85 -37.07 12.47
C ARG A 760 2.71 -36.07 12.42
N ILE A 761 2.27 -35.62 13.59
CA ILE A 761 1.25 -34.57 13.70
C ILE A 761 1.80 -33.25 13.17
N GLU A 762 3.08 -32.96 13.42
CA GLU A 762 3.75 -31.78 12.86
C GLU A 762 3.80 -31.80 11.32
N LEU A 763 4.08 -32.96 10.72
CA LEU A 763 4.02 -33.16 9.28
C LEU A 763 2.60 -32.93 8.72
N LEU A 764 1.58 -33.50 9.37
CA LEU A 764 0.17 -33.29 8.99
C LEU A 764 -0.24 -31.82 9.14
N MET A 765 0.20 -31.14 10.19
CA MET A 765 -0.04 -29.71 10.39
C MET A 765 0.56 -28.87 9.27
N ASN A 766 1.80 -29.15 8.87
CA ASN A 766 2.44 -28.47 7.76
C ASN A 766 1.68 -28.72 6.44
N ALA A 767 1.24 -29.96 6.21
CA ALA A 767 0.43 -30.30 5.04
C ALA A 767 -0.91 -29.54 5.02
N VAL A 768 -1.64 -29.48 6.14
CA VAL A 768 -2.90 -28.73 6.26
C VAL A 768 -2.67 -27.23 6.04
N ARG A 769 -1.59 -26.68 6.62
CA ARG A 769 -1.24 -25.27 6.44
C ARG A 769 -0.97 -24.94 4.97
N GLU A 770 -0.06 -25.66 4.33
CA GLU A 770 0.35 -25.36 2.96
C GLU A 770 -0.77 -25.64 1.95
N GLN A 771 -1.47 -26.77 2.07
CA GLN A 771 -2.41 -27.21 1.04
C GLN A 771 -3.84 -26.72 1.26
N SER A 772 -4.25 -26.47 2.50
CA SER A 772 -5.62 -26.02 2.80
C SER A 772 -5.67 -24.55 3.16
N ILE A 773 -4.83 -24.08 4.08
CA ILE A 773 -4.89 -22.70 4.57
C ILE A 773 -4.30 -21.72 3.53
N ASP A 774 -3.05 -21.92 3.15
CA ASP A 774 -2.32 -20.97 2.31
C ASP A 774 -2.95 -20.89 0.90
N GLU A 775 -3.38 -22.01 0.31
CA GLU A 775 -4.08 -22.03 -0.98
C GLU A 775 -5.46 -21.35 -0.91
N SER A 776 -6.23 -21.53 0.18
CA SER A 776 -7.54 -20.84 0.34
C SER A 776 -7.34 -19.33 0.50
N VAL A 777 -6.34 -18.92 1.28
CA VAL A 777 -5.98 -17.49 1.45
C VAL A 777 -5.56 -16.90 0.10
N GLN A 778 -4.75 -17.62 -0.67
CA GLN A 778 -4.33 -17.20 -2.00
C GLN A 778 -5.52 -17.09 -2.97
N CYS A 779 -6.49 -18.00 -2.90
CA CYS A 779 -7.72 -17.92 -3.70
C CYS A 779 -8.57 -16.70 -3.34
N LEU A 780 -8.72 -16.37 -2.05
CA LEU A 780 -9.38 -15.15 -1.61
C LEU A 780 -8.67 -13.89 -2.13
N ILE A 781 -7.34 -13.89 -2.15
CA ILE A 781 -6.54 -12.80 -2.74
C ILE A 781 -6.81 -12.68 -4.25
N TYR A 782 -6.88 -13.80 -4.98
CA TYR A 782 -7.22 -13.80 -6.40
C TYR A 782 -8.63 -13.26 -6.68
N MET A 783 -9.63 -13.69 -5.90
CA MET A 783 -11.00 -13.17 -6.00
C MET A 783 -11.05 -11.66 -5.71
N ALA A 784 -10.38 -11.22 -4.65
CA ALA A 784 -10.26 -9.80 -4.33
C ALA A 784 -9.62 -9.02 -5.49
N ALA A 785 -8.58 -9.55 -6.11
CA ALA A 785 -7.91 -8.93 -7.23
C ALA A 785 -8.75 -8.88 -8.51
N LEU A 786 -9.58 -9.88 -8.76
CA LEU A 786 -10.52 -9.93 -9.89
C LEU A 786 -11.69 -8.96 -9.70
N LEU A 787 -12.16 -8.77 -8.47
CA LEU A 787 -13.26 -7.86 -8.12
C LEU A 787 -12.80 -6.40 -7.92
N ASP A 788 -11.48 -6.15 -7.87
CA ASP A 788 -10.93 -4.81 -7.75
C ASP A 788 -10.90 -4.06 -9.08
N LYS A 789 -11.92 -3.22 -9.31
CA LYS A 789 -12.04 -2.36 -10.49
C LYS A 789 -10.86 -1.41 -10.71
N THR A 790 -10.05 -1.14 -9.67
CA THR A 790 -8.87 -0.27 -9.79
C THR A 790 -7.62 -1.02 -10.30
N GLY A 791 -7.65 -2.35 -10.31
CA GLY A 791 -6.52 -3.21 -10.69
C GLY A 791 -5.30 -3.11 -9.76
N GLN A 792 -5.44 -2.47 -8.59
CA GLN A 792 -4.32 -2.21 -7.68
C GLN A 792 -3.93 -3.45 -6.90
N ILE A 793 -4.91 -4.26 -6.47
CA ILE A 793 -4.62 -5.52 -5.76
C ILE A 793 -3.79 -6.44 -6.66
N ARG A 794 -4.16 -6.56 -7.95
CA ARG A 794 -3.45 -7.39 -8.94
C ARG A 794 -1.95 -7.09 -9.01
N LYS A 795 -1.56 -5.81 -8.88
CA LYS A 795 -0.14 -5.37 -8.89
C LYS A 795 0.66 -5.79 -7.66
N VAL A 796 0.00 -6.14 -6.56
CA VAL A 796 0.65 -6.46 -5.28
C VAL A 796 0.46 -7.89 -4.81
N VAL A 797 -0.35 -8.72 -5.49
CA VAL A 797 -0.59 -10.13 -5.13
C VAL A 797 0.72 -10.88 -4.84
N GLY A 798 1.71 -10.77 -5.73
CA GLY A 798 3.01 -11.43 -5.56
C GLY A 798 3.89 -10.88 -4.42
N ARG A 799 3.48 -9.77 -3.78
CA ARG A 799 4.21 -9.11 -2.68
C ARG A 799 3.56 -9.32 -1.31
N ILE A 800 2.35 -9.89 -1.25
CA ILE A 800 1.63 -10.15 0.01
C ILE A 800 2.39 -11.15 0.90
N HIS A 801 3.06 -12.14 0.30
CA HIS A 801 3.88 -13.12 1.02
C HIS A 801 5.38 -12.80 1.01
N HIS A 802 5.77 -11.55 0.72
CA HIS A 802 7.19 -11.18 0.62
C HIS A 802 7.93 -11.34 1.95
N GLU A 803 9.18 -11.82 1.90
CA GLU A 803 10.03 -12.04 3.10
C GLU A 803 10.28 -10.74 3.86
N ASN A 804 10.62 -9.67 3.14
CA ASN A 804 10.74 -8.32 3.69
C ASN A 804 9.40 -7.82 4.26
N ARG A 805 9.35 -7.67 5.59
CA ARG A 805 8.20 -7.18 6.35
C ARG A 805 7.66 -5.84 5.86
N HIS A 806 8.51 -4.93 5.38
CA HIS A 806 8.06 -3.63 4.87
C HIS A 806 7.36 -3.74 3.53
N VAL A 807 7.86 -4.60 2.63
CA VAL A 807 7.22 -4.85 1.33
C VAL A 807 5.87 -5.54 1.54
N ARG A 808 5.82 -6.52 2.44
CA ARG A 808 4.59 -7.20 2.83
C ARG A 808 3.58 -6.23 3.45
N ALA A 809 3.99 -5.39 4.41
CA ALA A 809 3.10 -4.42 5.03
C ALA A 809 2.49 -3.45 4.03
N ARG A 810 3.29 -2.96 3.06
CA ARG A 810 2.81 -2.10 1.97
C ARG A 810 1.84 -2.82 1.03
N ALA A 811 2.10 -4.09 0.71
CA ALA A 811 1.19 -4.89 -0.11
C ALA A 811 -0.16 -5.13 0.58
N LEU A 812 -0.15 -5.43 1.89
CA LEU A 812 -1.36 -5.54 2.70
C LEU A 812 -2.10 -4.21 2.82
N GLU A 813 -1.39 -3.10 2.90
CA GLU A 813 -2.00 -1.78 2.92
C GLU A 813 -2.68 -1.42 1.59
N VAL A 814 -2.15 -1.84 0.44
CA VAL A 814 -2.85 -1.74 -0.85
C VAL A 814 -4.13 -2.57 -0.82
N LEU A 815 -4.07 -3.81 -0.29
CA LEU A 815 -5.23 -4.68 -0.15
C LEU A 815 -6.33 -4.03 0.71
N ASP A 816 -6.00 -3.47 1.87
CA ASP A 816 -6.97 -2.83 2.76
C ASP A 816 -7.69 -1.61 2.14
N ASN A 817 -6.96 -0.90 1.27
CA ASN A 817 -7.45 0.33 0.67
C ASN A 817 -8.23 0.12 -0.65
N ALA A 818 -8.19 -1.06 -1.26
CA ALA A 818 -8.85 -1.37 -2.53
C ALA A 818 -10.37 -1.67 -2.41
N GLY A 819 -11.05 -1.88 -3.56
CA GLY A 819 -12.52 -1.90 -3.69
C GLY A 819 -13.27 -3.09 -3.07
N ALA A 820 -12.65 -4.27 -2.94
CA ALA A 820 -13.29 -5.51 -2.48
C ALA A 820 -13.28 -5.71 -0.94
N MET A 821 -13.83 -4.73 -0.19
CA MET A 821 -13.60 -4.60 1.26
C MET A 821 -13.93 -5.84 2.10
N ARG A 822 -14.99 -6.58 1.76
CA ARG A 822 -15.41 -7.74 2.56
C ARG A 822 -14.39 -8.88 2.47
N ILE A 823 -13.92 -9.17 1.27
CA ILE A 823 -12.93 -10.22 1.01
C ILE A 823 -11.56 -9.79 1.53
N ASN A 824 -11.18 -8.52 1.32
CA ASN A 824 -9.89 -7.99 1.81
C ASN A 824 -9.77 -8.16 3.33
N ARG A 825 -10.86 -7.90 4.07
CA ARG A 825 -10.89 -8.13 5.53
C ARG A 825 -10.75 -9.60 5.92
N TRP A 826 -11.43 -10.49 5.20
CA TRP A 826 -11.29 -11.92 5.42
C TRP A 826 -9.85 -12.38 5.22
N VAL A 827 -9.17 -11.88 4.18
CA VAL A 827 -7.75 -12.16 3.94
C VAL A 827 -6.89 -11.63 5.09
N THR A 828 -7.05 -10.37 5.49
CA THR A 828 -6.26 -9.81 6.60
C THR A 828 -6.50 -10.52 7.92
N GLU A 829 -7.75 -10.88 8.22
CA GLU A 829 -8.12 -11.63 9.41
C GLU A 829 -7.43 -13.00 9.43
N LEU A 830 -7.47 -13.74 8.32
CA LEU A 830 -6.80 -15.04 8.18
C LEU A 830 -5.27 -14.94 8.30
N LEU A 831 -4.67 -13.90 7.73
CA LEU A 831 -3.22 -13.66 7.82
C LEU A 831 -2.77 -13.28 9.24
N ASP A 832 -3.56 -12.45 9.93
CA ASP A 832 -3.29 -12.07 11.33
C ASP A 832 -3.49 -13.25 12.29
N HIS A 833 -4.49 -14.11 12.05
CA HIS A 833 -4.74 -15.31 12.84
C HIS A 833 -3.52 -16.25 12.91
N GLY A 834 -2.80 -16.39 11.80
CA GLY A 834 -1.59 -17.21 11.72
C GLY A 834 -0.37 -16.66 12.47
N HIS A 835 -0.36 -15.37 12.80
CA HIS A 835 0.80 -14.72 13.44
C HIS A 835 0.74 -14.65 14.97
N GLY A 836 -0.39 -14.92 15.63
CA GLY A 836 -0.43 -14.81 17.10
C GLY A 836 -1.62 -15.39 17.87
N SER A 837 -2.63 -16.00 17.23
CA SER A 837 -3.90 -16.30 17.93
C SER A 837 -4.05 -17.72 18.51
N GLY A 838 -3.24 -18.68 18.08
CA GLY A 838 -3.32 -20.07 18.57
C GLY A 838 -3.02 -20.23 20.06
N LYS A 839 -2.19 -19.36 20.64
CA LYS A 839 -1.86 -19.37 22.09
C LYS A 839 -2.90 -18.64 22.95
N THR A 840 -3.49 -17.54 22.45
CA THR A 840 -4.39 -16.68 23.24
C THR A 840 -5.80 -17.24 23.35
N ARG A 841 -6.33 -17.93 22.33
CA ARG A 841 -7.67 -18.52 22.42
C ARG A 841 -7.73 -19.79 23.28
N ARG A 842 -6.68 -20.62 23.26
CA ARG A 842 -6.54 -21.80 24.14
C ARG A 842 -6.45 -21.42 25.62
N ALA A 843 -5.87 -20.26 25.94
CA ALA A 843 -5.82 -19.74 27.30
C ALA A 843 -7.19 -19.23 27.79
N ALA A 844 -8.03 -18.70 26.88
CA ALA A 844 -9.34 -18.15 27.22
C ALA A 844 -10.46 -19.22 27.29
N ALA A 845 -10.32 -20.35 26.60
CA ALA A 845 -11.40 -21.34 26.46
C ALA A 845 -11.40 -22.48 27.49
N GLY A 846 -10.37 -22.64 28.32
CA GLY A 846 -10.32 -23.71 29.35
C GLY A 846 -10.54 -25.14 28.82
N GLN A 847 -10.43 -25.37 27.50
CA GLN A 847 -10.79 -26.63 26.87
C GLN A 847 -9.76 -27.72 27.19
N LYS A 848 -10.23 -28.78 27.86
CA LYS A 848 -9.54 -30.06 28.04
C LYS A 848 -9.09 -30.62 26.68
N LEU A 849 -7.96 -31.35 26.70
CA LEU A 849 -7.36 -32.05 25.55
C LEU A 849 -8.44 -32.65 24.63
N THR A 850 -8.61 -32.05 23.46
CA THR A 850 -9.45 -32.61 22.40
C THR A 850 -8.71 -33.77 21.75
N ASP A 851 -9.35 -34.94 21.71
CA ASP A 851 -8.94 -36.07 20.90
C ASP A 851 -8.69 -35.60 19.44
N THR A 852 -7.49 -35.88 18.92
CA THR A 852 -7.10 -35.52 17.55
C THR A 852 -7.66 -36.50 16.52
N GLY A 853 -8.16 -37.67 16.94
CA GLY A 853 -8.69 -38.74 16.09
C GLY A 853 -9.73 -38.25 15.06
N PRO A 854 -10.78 -37.51 15.45
CA PRO A 854 -11.78 -36.99 14.51
C PRO A 854 -11.18 -36.06 13.43
N VAL A 855 -10.20 -35.23 13.82
CA VAL A 855 -9.54 -34.29 12.89
C VAL A 855 -8.64 -35.03 11.92
N VAL A 856 -7.90 -36.04 12.40
CA VAL A 856 -7.06 -36.91 11.54
C VAL A 856 -7.94 -37.70 10.57
N ALA A 857 -9.07 -38.25 11.02
CA ALA A 857 -10.04 -38.94 10.16
C ALA A 857 -10.64 -38.01 9.10
N SER A 858 -10.89 -36.74 9.44
CA SER A 858 -11.31 -35.73 8.47
C SER A 858 -10.20 -35.42 7.45
N CYS A 859 -8.94 -35.34 7.87
CA CYS A 859 -7.81 -35.10 6.97
C CYS A 859 -7.59 -36.26 5.99
N ALA A 860 -7.86 -37.51 6.40
CA ALA A 860 -7.80 -38.68 5.53
C ALA A 860 -8.81 -38.64 4.37
N LYS A 861 -9.87 -37.82 4.47
CA LYS A 861 -10.86 -37.58 3.41
C LYS A 861 -10.58 -36.32 2.58
N SER A 862 -9.43 -35.67 2.78
CA SER A 862 -9.09 -34.42 2.09
C SER A 862 -9.03 -34.59 0.57
N ALA A 863 -9.42 -33.54 -0.18
CA ALA A 863 -9.19 -33.48 -1.62
C ALA A 863 -7.69 -33.42 -1.98
N TYR A 864 -6.83 -33.02 -1.03
CA TYR A 864 -5.38 -32.93 -1.23
C TYR A 864 -4.70 -34.27 -0.96
N PRO A 865 -4.04 -34.89 -1.97
CA PRO A 865 -3.35 -36.16 -1.79
C PRO A 865 -2.29 -36.14 -0.68
N TRP A 866 -1.55 -35.02 -0.54
CA TRP A 866 -0.52 -34.87 0.49
C TRP A 866 -1.10 -34.86 1.90
N VAL A 867 -2.22 -34.15 2.11
CA VAL A 867 -2.91 -34.11 3.41
C VAL A 867 -3.44 -35.50 3.77
N ARG A 868 -4.02 -36.22 2.80
CA ARG A 868 -4.47 -37.61 2.99
C ARG A 868 -3.33 -38.54 3.40
N MET A 869 -2.22 -38.53 2.66
CA MET A 869 -1.07 -39.39 2.96
C MET A 869 -0.47 -39.07 4.34
N CYS A 870 -0.37 -37.80 4.73
CA CYS A 870 0.08 -37.44 6.07
C CYS A 870 -0.90 -37.91 7.16
N ALA A 871 -2.21 -37.86 6.90
CA ALA A 871 -3.21 -38.33 7.85
C ALA A 871 -3.18 -39.86 8.00
N GLU A 872 -3.08 -40.60 6.90
CA GLU A 872 -2.91 -42.05 6.90
C GLU A 872 -1.63 -42.47 7.63
N TYR A 873 -0.53 -41.72 7.44
CA TYR A 873 0.72 -41.96 8.15
C TYR A 873 0.60 -41.79 9.67
N VAL A 874 -0.27 -40.88 10.13
CA VAL A 874 -0.60 -40.73 11.56
C VAL A 874 -1.39 -41.94 12.06
N VAL A 875 -2.32 -42.47 11.25
CA VAL A 875 -3.20 -43.60 11.63
C VAL A 875 -2.49 -44.96 11.60
N MET A 876 -1.64 -45.24 10.60
CA MET A 876 -1.04 -46.57 10.35
C MET A 876 -0.04 -47.05 11.43
N ARG A 877 0.40 -46.18 12.34
CA ARG A 877 1.34 -46.52 13.43
C ARG A 877 0.88 -45.97 14.79
N GLY A 878 -0.43 -45.76 14.93
CA GLY A 878 -1.11 -45.34 16.16
C GLY A 878 -1.49 -46.52 17.02
#